data_AF-A0A9E3QSX8-F1
#
_entry.id   AF-A0A9E3QSX8-F1
#
_cell.length_a   1.000
_cell.length_b   1.000
_cell.length_c   1.000
_cell.angle_alpha   90.00
_cell.angle_beta   90.00
_cell.angle_gamma   90.00
#
_symmetry.space_group_name_H-M   'P 1'
#
loop_
_entity.id
_entity.type
_entity.pdbx_description
1 polymer ?
#
loop_
_entity_poly.entity_id
_entity_poly.type
_entity_poly.pdbx_seq_one_letter_code
_entity_poly.pdbx_strand_id
1 'polypeptide(L)'
;MNSARRPSSRLPCWQWLRCLLPLVAIGLSGASPLRADEPPEGQRPGLPSFDELLGRQAQVSADLLVEQAQRQRPPLDRLSFDPLECRYLDRIQAKLPLTDAQRELFRRQGFVSLREPRQLSFGTAYDQIYHRDLPVLITSDSILHALHRSFDRTLQDLEESVFAARLADVLAKTHEELARRAIAPDHPLFANYVDVDLYLTVSRSLLQGQPVESSLPQGDQVRAILAAIQALRLQDPLGGESTPLYGGRRAIDYSQFKPRGHYTRSPALQNYFRGLMWLGRADTGFFVLPADSRSGVQNDDARELRDAAILVDLLIGSGQCDQLERLNRCWERLVGISDNLRPTELRRLLERERLTLADLARTDSVRRLQQGLARAGFAPQQINSQVILGAKAGESEVPPPALFQVCGQRFVVDSFVLSKVVYDSVPKSPRHGFRLMPRGLDVIAALGNPDAIPLLASDLQRWEYAPHLAAAREFTAAYLAGPGGRSVYDLWLSALATLHQDMSREPFFPQAMQMPAWRHKQVHTQLASWAELRHDTILFAKQSYTKRPECDYPTGYVEPYPEFFSRMQRLAEGVVAALTDLERSEPLPAAYPGPSARPYWNRAAKTLQKLGDLARKELRGEEFTDDDRGFLKRTIEIHRRGEPDGCGGRLRNDIFTGWYADLLFPHASGWMKASPAVADVHTAPPAMLEVGVGDVHLAVIAIDNGTDRMAYVGPIYTYHEFIQPVSARLTDEEFESRLRSLEPPSRPDWVRSFEP
;
A
#
# COMPACT_ATOMS: atom_id res chain seq x y z
N MET A 1 50.76 14.92 57.82
CA MET A 1 49.96 13.67 57.95
C MET A 1 48.85 13.79 56.92
N ASN A 2 48.96 13.11 55.77
CA ASN A 2 48.55 11.72 55.53
C ASN A 2 47.01 11.55 55.63
N SER A 3 46.27 10.89 54.74
CA SER A 3 46.45 10.30 53.40
C SER A 3 45.29 9.30 53.20
N ALA A 4 44.69 9.22 51.99
CA ALA A 4 44.21 7.98 51.34
C ALA A 4 43.08 7.16 52.04
N ARG A 5 42.35 6.18 51.47
CA ARG A 5 41.92 5.68 50.14
C ARG A 5 40.91 4.52 50.46
N ARG A 6 40.10 4.12 49.45
CA ARG A 6 39.29 2.88 49.22
C ARG A 6 39.81 1.55 49.86
N PRO A 7 39.04 0.41 50.01
CA PRO A 7 38.29 -0.28 48.91
C PRO A 7 37.14 -1.32 49.20
N SER A 8 36.50 -1.81 48.09
CA SER A 8 35.94 -3.17 47.78
C SER A 8 34.97 -3.91 48.76
N SER A 9 34.31 -5.06 48.46
CA SER A 9 34.30 -6.00 47.29
C SER A 9 32.90 -6.64 47.02
N ARG A 10 32.83 -7.66 46.12
CA ARG A 10 31.65 -8.43 45.64
C ARG A 10 31.74 -9.95 45.93
N LEU A 11 30.58 -10.65 45.97
CA LEU A 11 30.32 -12.08 45.64
C LEU A 11 30.97 -13.18 46.53
N PRO A 12 30.56 -14.48 46.47
CA PRO A 12 29.54 -15.13 45.61
C PRO A 12 28.47 -15.97 46.33
N CYS A 13 27.46 -16.46 45.59
CA CYS A 13 26.78 -17.72 45.94
C CYS A 13 26.36 -18.48 44.66
N TRP A 14 27.19 -19.44 44.25
CA TRP A 14 26.87 -20.46 43.24
C TRP A 14 26.76 -21.79 43.96
N GLN A 15 25.55 -22.31 44.11
CA GLN A 15 25.24 -23.74 44.24
C GLN A 15 23.72 -23.86 44.36
N TRP A 16 23.10 -24.54 43.39
CA TRP A 16 22.00 -25.51 43.50
C TRP A 16 21.45 -25.73 42.09
N LEU A 17 21.42 -27.00 41.65
CA LEU A 17 21.00 -27.49 40.33
C LEU A 17 21.88 -27.07 39.12
N ARG A 18 22.62 -27.92 38.39
CA ARG A 18 22.95 -29.36 38.48
C ARG A 18 21.80 -30.31 38.83
N CYS A 19 20.95 -30.63 37.84
CA CYS A 19 20.41 -31.99 37.67
C CYS A 19 19.86 -32.22 36.24
N LEU A 20 20.42 -33.26 35.59
CA LEU A 20 19.73 -34.22 34.71
C LEU A 20 19.23 -33.79 33.30
N LEU A 21 20.11 -34.03 32.32
CA LEU A 21 19.84 -34.63 30.99
C LEU A 21 19.60 -36.17 31.14
N PRO A 22 19.28 -37.01 30.09
CA PRO A 22 18.89 -36.79 28.66
C PRO A 22 17.79 -37.78 28.13
N LEU A 23 17.68 -37.94 26.77
CA LEU A 23 17.19 -39.11 25.97
C LEU A 23 15.65 -39.41 25.92
N VAL A 24 15.09 -40.10 24.91
CA VAL A 24 15.28 -40.14 23.43
C VAL A 24 14.09 -40.87 22.75
N ALA A 25 13.85 -40.58 21.47
CA ALA A 25 13.06 -41.26 20.40
C ALA A 25 12.17 -42.52 20.64
N ILE A 26 11.11 -42.64 19.82
CA ILE A 26 10.91 -43.67 18.74
C ILE A 26 9.53 -43.42 18.11
N GLY A 27 9.44 -43.10 16.80
CA GLY A 27 9.03 -44.06 15.76
C GLY A 27 7.85 -43.47 14.95
N LEU A 28 7.56 -43.84 13.70
CA LEU A 28 8.15 -44.82 12.79
C LEU A 28 8.10 -44.33 11.33
N SER A 29 8.95 -44.92 10.50
CA SER A 29 9.13 -44.66 9.07
C SER A 29 8.25 -45.53 8.15
N GLY A 30 8.12 -45.14 6.87
CA GLY A 30 7.60 -45.96 5.76
C GLY A 30 7.12 -45.07 4.61
N ALA A 31 7.95 -44.67 3.63
CA ALA A 31 8.45 -45.46 2.49
C ALA A 31 7.32 -45.88 1.50
N SER A 32 7.44 -45.78 0.17
CA SER A 32 8.45 -45.18 -0.73
C SER A 32 7.81 -45.00 -2.13
N PRO A 33 8.48 -44.45 -3.17
CA PRO A 33 7.78 -43.95 -4.37
C PRO A 33 7.33 -45.04 -5.34
N LEU A 34 6.20 -44.80 -6.01
CA LEU A 34 5.79 -45.53 -7.21
C LEU A 34 5.92 -44.60 -8.42
N ARG A 35 6.66 -45.07 -9.44
CA ARG A 35 6.68 -44.47 -10.78
C ARG A 35 5.32 -44.66 -11.43
N ALA A 36 4.85 -43.66 -12.17
CA ALA A 36 3.79 -43.85 -13.15
C ALA A 36 4.44 -44.05 -14.52
N ASP A 37 4.17 -45.19 -15.16
CA ASP A 37 4.31 -45.35 -16.60
C ASP A 37 3.14 -44.62 -17.29
N GLU A 38 3.37 -44.07 -18.48
CA GLU A 38 2.32 -43.40 -19.27
C GLU A 38 1.36 -44.41 -19.94
N PRO A 39 0.03 -44.20 -19.89
CA PRO A 39 -0.91 -44.88 -20.76
C PRO A 39 -1.02 -44.16 -22.14
N PRO A 40 -1.25 -44.90 -23.24
CA PRO A 40 -1.21 -44.36 -24.60
C PRO A 40 -2.45 -43.54 -25.00
N GLU A 41 -2.28 -42.70 -26.03
CA GLU A 41 -3.30 -41.77 -26.55
C GLU A 41 -4.57 -42.45 -27.09
N GLY A 42 -5.73 -41.80 -26.89
CA GLY A 42 -6.97 -42.20 -27.59
C GLY A 42 -8.29 -41.68 -27.00
N GLN A 43 -8.32 -41.23 -25.74
CA GLN A 43 -9.54 -40.72 -25.10
C GLN A 43 -9.35 -39.30 -24.56
N ARG A 44 -10.28 -38.40 -24.89
CA ARG A 44 -10.46 -37.15 -24.13
C ARG A 44 -10.85 -37.52 -22.70
N PRO A 45 -10.32 -36.88 -21.66
CA PRO A 45 -10.84 -37.06 -20.31
C PRO A 45 -12.31 -36.65 -20.29
N GLY A 46 -13.20 -37.61 -20.05
CA GLY A 46 -14.63 -37.36 -19.96
C GLY A 46 -14.93 -36.49 -18.76
N LEU A 47 -15.26 -35.22 -18.98
CA LEU A 47 -16.11 -34.51 -18.04
C LEU A 47 -17.39 -35.34 -17.91
N PRO A 48 -17.84 -35.68 -16.69
CA PRO A 48 -19.09 -36.40 -16.54
C PRO A 48 -20.19 -35.57 -17.19
N SER A 49 -21.06 -36.21 -17.97
CA SER A 49 -22.10 -35.46 -18.70
C SER A 49 -22.99 -34.72 -17.71
N PHE A 50 -23.66 -33.65 -18.15
CA PHE A 50 -24.61 -32.98 -17.28
C PHE A 50 -25.70 -33.95 -16.82
N ASP A 51 -26.10 -34.91 -17.65
CA ASP A 51 -27.04 -35.97 -17.30
C ASP A 51 -26.47 -36.98 -16.28
N GLU A 52 -25.17 -37.29 -16.32
CA GLU A 52 -24.50 -38.12 -15.30
C GLU A 52 -24.37 -37.39 -13.96
N LEU A 53 -24.06 -36.09 -13.99
CA LEU A 53 -24.04 -35.25 -12.78
C LEU A 53 -25.44 -35.07 -12.21
N LEU A 54 -26.44 -34.78 -13.05
CA LEU A 54 -27.85 -34.69 -12.69
C LEU A 54 -28.35 -36.03 -12.16
N GLY A 55 -27.93 -37.16 -12.74
CA GLY A 55 -28.20 -38.50 -12.24
C GLY A 55 -27.61 -38.76 -10.85
N ARG A 56 -26.38 -38.29 -10.57
CA ARG A 56 -25.77 -38.35 -9.22
C ARG A 56 -26.48 -37.45 -8.21
N GLN A 57 -27.07 -36.34 -8.66
CA GLN A 57 -27.84 -35.40 -7.84
C GLN A 57 -29.36 -35.65 -7.87
N ALA A 58 -29.84 -36.72 -8.51
CA ALA A 58 -31.27 -36.96 -8.77
C ALA A 58 -32.13 -37.16 -7.51
N GLN A 59 -31.50 -37.33 -6.35
CA GLN A 59 -32.14 -37.45 -5.03
C GLN A 59 -32.01 -36.18 -4.18
N VAL A 60 -31.38 -35.11 -4.69
CA VAL A 60 -31.24 -33.84 -3.97
C VAL A 60 -32.49 -33.00 -4.17
N SER A 61 -33.29 -32.88 -3.11
CA SER A 61 -34.42 -31.96 -3.07
C SER A 61 -33.95 -30.51 -2.82
N ALA A 62 -34.81 -29.55 -3.16
CA ALA A 62 -34.60 -28.15 -2.80
C ALA A 62 -34.42 -27.98 -1.28
N ASP A 63 -35.23 -28.68 -0.47
CA ASP A 63 -35.14 -28.65 0.99
C ASP A 63 -33.79 -29.15 1.50
N LEU A 64 -33.25 -30.24 0.92
CA LEU A 64 -31.94 -30.77 1.29
C LEU A 64 -30.82 -29.78 0.95
N LEU A 65 -30.92 -29.07 -0.18
CA LEU A 65 -29.96 -28.05 -0.60
C LEU A 65 -30.01 -26.81 0.32
N VAL A 66 -31.22 -26.35 0.66
CA VAL A 66 -31.45 -25.23 1.59
C VAL A 66 -30.99 -25.58 3.01
N GLU A 67 -31.29 -26.79 3.48
CA GLU A 67 -30.89 -27.26 4.81
C GLU A 67 -29.35 -27.37 4.91
N GLN A 68 -28.68 -27.87 3.87
CA GLN A 68 -27.21 -27.89 3.82
C GLN A 68 -26.60 -26.49 3.93
N ALA A 69 -27.20 -25.48 3.29
CA ALA A 69 -26.75 -24.09 3.41
C ALA A 69 -27.03 -23.50 4.80
N GLN A 70 -28.23 -23.70 5.35
CA GLN A 70 -28.63 -23.20 6.67
C GLN A 70 -27.84 -23.86 7.82
N ARG A 71 -27.49 -25.15 7.71
CA ARG A 71 -26.61 -25.83 8.68
C ARG A 71 -25.19 -25.27 8.70
N GLN A 72 -24.70 -24.67 7.61
CA GLN A 72 -23.38 -24.03 7.56
C GLN A 72 -23.38 -22.62 8.16
N ARG A 73 -24.52 -21.92 8.15
CA ARG A 73 -24.72 -20.61 8.80
C ARG A 73 -26.16 -20.48 9.33
N PRO A 74 -26.43 -20.87 10.59
CA PRO A 74 -27.77 -20.72 11.16
C PRO A 74 -28.11 -19.22 11.34
N PRO A 75 -29.31 -18.77 10.94
CA PRO A 75 -29.76 -17.41 11.17
C PRO A 75 -30.04 -17.15 12.66
N LEU A 76 -30.02 -15.87 13.07
CA LEU A 76 -30.48 -15.45 14.38
C LEU A 76 -31.94 -14.98 14.26
N ASP A 77 -32.88 -15.76 14.81
CA ASP A 77 -34.32 -15.56 14.57
C ASP A 77 -34.90 -14.28 15.21
N ARG A 78 -34.26 -13.73 16.26
CA ARG A 78 -34.69 -12.51 16.94
C ARG A 78 -33.59 -11.89 17.78
N LEU A 79 -33.66 -10.56 17.98
CA LEU A 79 -32.90 -9.86 19.01
C LEU A 79 -33.39 -10.23 20.42
N SER A 80 -32.51 -10.07 21.41
CA SER A 80 -32.80 -10.25 22.84
C SER A 80 -33.50 -9.04 23.49
N PHE A 81 -33.82 -8.01 22.70
CA PHE A 81 -34.42 -6.75 23.13
C PHE A 81 -35.28 -6.15 22.02
N ASP A 82 -36.19 -5.23 22.37
CA ASP A 82 -36.89 -4.40 21.38
C ASP A 82 -36.07 -3.11 21.10
N PRO A 83 -35.59 -2.90 19.86
CA PRO A 83 -34.93 -1.67 19.43
C PRO A 83 -35.77 -0.39 19.56
N LEU A 84 -37.10 -0.48 19.61
CA LEU A 84 -37.98 0.67 19.81
C LEU A 84 -38.12 1.11 21.27
N GLU A 85 -37.75 0.25 22.22
CA GLU A 85 -37.68 0.59 23.65
C GLU A 85 -36.34 1.24 24.04
N CYS A 86 -35.47 1.50 23.05
CA CYS A 86 -34.22 2.23 23.22
C CYS A 86 -34.45 3.63 23.81
N ARG A 87 -33.74 3.92 24.90
CA ARG A 87 -33.91 5.17 25.66
C ARG A 87 -33.45 6.35 24.80
N TYR A 88 -34.19 7.46 24.87
CA TYR A 88 -33.98 8.67 24.07
C TYR A 88 -34.27 8.53 22.56
N LEU A 89 -34.69 7.36 22.07
CA LEU A 89 -35.15 7.21 20.68
C LEU A 89 -36.32 8.16 20.36
N ASP A 90 -37.17 8.44 21.34
CA ASP A 90 -38.25 9.43 21.31
C ASP A 90 -37.74 10.88 21.12
N ARG A 91 -36.73 11.30 21.91
CA ARG A 91 -36.07 12.61 21.76
C ARG A 91 -35.28 12.72 20.46
N ILE A 92 -34.69 11.63 19.99
CA ILE A 92 -34.00 11.53 18.71
C ILE A 92 -35.03 11.69 17.58
N GLN A 93 -36.11 10.89 17.55
CA GLN A 93 -37.19 10.99 16.56
C GLN A 93 -37.83 12.38 16.52
N ALA A 94 -38.00 13.05 17.67
CA ALA A 94 -38.54 14.41 17.75
C ALA A 94 -37.61 15.51 17.18
N LYS A 95 -36.34 15.21 16.89
CA LYS A 95 -35.35 16.13 16.30
C LYS A 95 -34.75 15.62 14.97
N LEU A 96 -34.88 14.32 14.68
CA LEU A 96 -34.32 13.52 13.58
C LEU A 96 -35.29 12.36 13.25
N PRO A 97 -36.37 12.57 12.47
CA PRO A 97 -37.48 11.63 12.34
C PRO A 97 -37.21 10.40 11.45
N LEU A 98 -37.87 9.26 11.75
CA LEU A 98 -37.89 8.02 10.95
C LEU A 98 -39.25 7.86 10.25
N THR A 99 -39.31 7.15 9.10
CA THR A 99 -40.60 6.74 8.49
C THR A 99 -41.15 5.45 9.10
N ASP A 100 -42.44 5.16 8.90
CA ASP A 100 -43.11 3.98 9.51
C ASP A 100 -42.56 2.64 9.02
N ALA A 101 -42.30 2.49 7.71
CA ALA A 101 -41.67 1.30 7.13
C ALA A 101 -40.26 1.10 7.71
N GLN A 102 -39.51 2.19 7.83
CA GLN A 102 -38.17 2.17 8.42
C GLN A 102 -38.19 1.80 9.91
N ARG A 103 -39.21 2.24 10.65
CA ARG A 103 -39.40 1.97 12.08
C ARG A 103 -39.72 0.50 12.34
N GLU A 104 -40.61 -0.12 11.54
CA GLU A 104 -40.94 -1.54 11.66
C GLU A 104 -39.76 -2.44 11.31
N LEU A 105 -38.95 -2.06 10.31
CA LEU A 105 -37.72 -2.78 10.00
C LEU A 105 -36.69 -2.66 11.14
N PHE A 106 -36.47 -1.43 11.65
CA PHE A 106 -35.60 -1.18 12.79
C PHE A 106 -36.01 -1.98 14.03
N ARG A 107 -37.31 -2.16 14.29
CA ARG A 107 -37.84 -2.97 15.40
C ARG A 107 -37.46 -4.45 15.32
N ARG A 108 -37.38 -5.05 14.12
CA ARG A 108 -37.16 -6.49 13.96
C ARG A 108 -35.69 -6.90 14.09
N GLN A 109 -34.81 -6.13 13.46
CA GLN A 109 -33.39 -6.46 13.31
C GLN A 109 -32.45 -5.45 13.98
N GLY A 110 -33.00 -4.39 14.59
CA GLY A 110 -32.18 -3.31 15.13
C GLY A 110 -31.38 -2.63 14.02
N PHE A 111 -31.95 -2.44 12.83
CA PHE A 111 -31.22 -1.91 11.67
C PHE A 111 -32.16 -1.29 10.62
N VAL A 112 -31.86 -0.08 10.11
CA VAL A 112 -32.62 0.59 9.03
C VAL A 112 -31.76 1.48 8.09
N SER A 113 -32.07 2.78 7.82
CA SER A 113 -31.34 3.74 6.97
C SER A 113 -31.74 5.22 7.17
N LEU A 114 -30.80 6.18 7.11
CA LEU A 114 -31.04 7.65 7.23
C LEU A 114 -30.00 8.53 6.50
N ARG A 115 -30.37 9.79 6.21
CA ARG A 115 -29.56 10.82 5.52
C ARG A 115 -29.87 12.24 6.03
N GLU A 116 -28.86 13.00 6.45
CA GLU A 116 -28.99 14.35 7.05
C GLU A 116 -28.45 15.50 6.16
N PRO A 117 -28.92 16.77 6.29
CA PRO A 117 -28.60 17.84 5.31
C PRO A 117 -27.47 18.84 5.63
N ARG A 118 -26.80 18.82 6.79
CA ARG A 118 -25.77 19.84 7.16
C ARG A 118 -24.58 19.29 7.99
N GLN A 119 -23.44 19.99 7.97
CA GLN A 119 -22.13 19.54 8.50
C GLN A 119 -21.74 20.22 9.84
N LEU A 120 -21.06 19.52 10.75
CA LEU A 120 -20.73 19.95 12.12
C LEU A 120 -19.27 19.62 12.54
N SER A 121 -18.75 20.32 13.56
CA SER A 121 -17.46 20.06 14.26
C SER A 121 -17.68 19.61 15.72
N PHE A 122 -16.67 19.04 16.41
CA PHE A 122 -16.81 18.57 17.80
C PHE A 122 -17.33 19.64 18.78
N GLY A 123 -16.76 20.85 18.77
CA GLY A 123 -17.23 21.94 19.63
C GLY A 123 -18.68 22.32 19.33
N THR A 124 -19.03 22.50 18.06
CA THR A 124 -20.40 22.81 17.62
C THR A 124 -21.38 21.64 17.79
N ALA A 125 -20.89 20.40 17.90
CA ALA A 125 -21.72 19.22 18.13
C ALA A 125 -22.11 19.13 19.60
N TYR A 126 -21.16 19.32 20.53
CA TYR A 126 -21.48 19.44 21.95
C TYR A 126 -22.36 20.66 22.24
N ASP A 127 -22.09 21.79 21.60
CA ASP A 127 -22.94 22.99 21.64
C ASP A 127 -24.39 22.73 21.18
N GLN A 128 -24.58 22.02 20.06
CA GLN A 128 -25.93 21.65 19.61
C GLN A 128 -26.60 20.58 20.46
N ILE A 129 -25.87 19.63 21.04
CA ILE A 129 -26.42 18.65 21.98
C ILE A 129 -26.89 19.35 23.26
N TYR A 130 -26.06 20.28 23.77
CA TYR A 130 -26.37 21.13 24.93
C TYR A 130 -27.59 22.03 24.68
N HIS A 131 -27.62 22.78 23.57
CA HIS A 131 -28.74 23.65 23.22
C HIS A 131 -30.04 22.95 22.76
N ARG A 132 -30.05 21.62 22.64
CA ARG A 132 -31.23 20.82 22.26
C ARG A 132 -31.73 19.88 23.37
N ASP A 133 -31.15 19.97 24.57
CA ASP A 133 -31.43 19.08 25.72
C ASP A 133 -31.29 17.58 25.38
N LEU A 134 -30.37 17.25 24.46
CA LEU A 134 -30.14 15.87 24.03
C LEU A 134 -29.14 15.17 24.99
N PRO A 135 -29.27 13.84 25.20
CA PRO A 135 -28.32 13.09 26.02
C PRO A 135 -26.91 13.19 25.42
N VAL A 136 -25.96 13.75 26.18
CA VAL A 136 -24.59 13.95 25.72
C VAL A 136 -23.72 12.72 25.99
N LEU A 137 -23.13 12.18 24.94
CA LEU A 137 -22.06 11.19 25.03
C LEU A 137 -20.71 11.93 24.97
N ILE A 138 -20.04 12.06 26.10
CA ILE A 138 -18.66 12.59 26.13
C ILE A 138 -17.72 11.46 25.67
N THR A 139 -17.18 11.57 24.46
CA THR A 139 -16.31 10.53 23.90
C THR A 139 -14.85 10.71 24.33
N SER A 140 -14.11 9.60 24.33
CA SER A 140 -12.63 9.60 24.38
C SER A 140 -12.01 10.59 23.41
N ASP A 141 -12.63 10.67 22.23
CA ASP A 141 -12.11 11.37 21.06
C ASP A 141 -12.06 12.88 21.32
N SER A 142 -12.94 13.41 22.18
CA SER A 142 -12.90 14.80 22.62
C SER A 142 -11.83 15.12 23.69
N ILE A 143 -11.40 14.12 24.48
CA ILE A 143 -10.32 14.28 25.47
C ILE A 143 -8.95 14.11 24.81
N LEU A 144 -8.83 13.17 23.87
CA LEU A 144 -7.63 13.02 23.02
C LEU A 144 -7.38 14.28 22.20
N HIS A 145 -8.42 14.82 21.55
CA HIS A 145 -8.36 16.07 20.80
C HIS A 145 -7.76 17.23 21.62
N ALA A 146 -8.09 17.35 22.91
CA ALA A 146 -7.54 18.40 23.78
C ALA A 146 -6.05 18.20 24.12
N LEU A 147 -5.60 16.95 24.26
CA LEU A 147 -4.19 16.60 24.53
C LEU A 147 -3.33 16.80 23.27
N HIS A 148 -3.79 16.31 22.11
CA HIS A 148 -3.15 16.55 20.81
C HIS A 148 -2.93 18.04 20.56
N ARG A 149 -3.96 18.88 20.77
CA ARG A 149 -3.86 20.35 20.62
C ARG A 149 -2.79 21.01 21.51
N SER A 150 -2.44 20.39 22.63
CA SER A 150 -1.41 20.89 23.57
C SER A 150 0.00 20.40 23.20
N PHE A 151 0.13 19.17 22.72
CA PHE A 151 1.39 18.60 22.24
C PHE A 151 1.81 19.23 20.90
N ASP A 152 0.90 19.31 19.93
CA ASP A 152 1.04 20.01 18.65
C ASP A 152 1.60 21.43 18.85
N ARG A 153 1.05 22.19 19.82
CA ARG A 153 1.56 23.53 20.12
C ARG A 153 2.99 23.53 20.66
N THR A 154 3.33 22.60 21.53
CA THR A 154 4.67 22.50 22.13
C THR A 154 5.73 22.14 21.08
N LEU A 155 5.39 21.26 20.13
CA LEU A 155 6.30 20.90 19.04
C LEU A 155 6.50 22.07 18.05
N GLN A 156 5.42 22.78 17.68
CA GLN A 156 5.49 24.01 16.87
C GLN A 156 6.46 25.04 17.47
N ASP A 157 6.32 25.32 18.77
CA ASP A 157 7.15 26.33 19.46
C ASP A 157 8.65 25.95 19.41
N LEU A 158 9.00 24.66 19.50
CA LEU A 158 10.38 24.17 19.36
C LEU A 158 10.90 24.21 17.90
N GLU A 159 10.04 23.88 16.94
CA GLU A 159 10.40 23.89 15.51
C GLU A 159 10.66 25.31 14.99
N GLU A 160 9.76 26.25 15.28
CA GLU A 160 9.89 27.67 14.90
C GLU A 160 11.05 28.35 15.64
N SER A 161 11.20 28.12 16.95
CA SER A 161 12.16 28.88 17.78
C SER A 161 13.57 28.31 17.80
N VAL A 162 13.75 27.00 17.58
CA VAL A 162 15.05 26.31 17.82
C VAL A 162 15.51 25.50 16.62
N PHE A 163 14.70 24.55 16.12
CA PHE A 163 15.20 23.58 15.14
C PHE A 163 15.45 24.19 13.75
N ALA A 164 14.55 25.04 13.26
CA ALA A 164 14.71 25.67 11.95
C ALA A 164 15.98 26.55 11.88
N ALA A 165 16.16 27.44 12.86
CA ALA A 165 17.32 28.34 12.93
C ALA A 165 18.64 27.57 13.07
N ARG A 166 18.68 26.52 13.90
CA ARG A 166 19.92 25.76 14.13
C ARG A 166 20.32 24.90 12.94
N LEU A 167 19.34 24.36 12.20
CA LEU A 167 19.60 23.62 10.96
C LEU A 167 20.11 24.54 9.84
N ALA A 168 19.53 25.73 9.70
CA ALA A 168 19.99 26.72 8.73
C ALA A 168 21.45 27.14 8.97
N ASP A 169 21.84 27.35 10.25
CA ASP A 169 23.22 27.68 10.64
C ASP A 169 24.23 26.57 10.29
N VAL A 170 23.87 25.30 10.56
CA VAL A 170 24.67 24.13 10.19
C VAL A 170 24.93 24.08 8.69
N LEU A 171 23.86 24.17 7.88
CA LEU A 171 23.96 24.05 6.42
C LEU A 171 24.68 25.24 5.78
N ALA A 172 24.49 26.46 6.30
CA ALA A 172 25.20 27.64 5.83
C ALA A 172 26.72 27.49 6.02
N LYS A 173 27.16 27.16 7.23
CA LYS A 173 28.60 27.02 7.56
C LYS A 173 29.28 25.85 6.86
N THR A 174 28.56 24.76 6.59
CA THR A 174 29.08 23.64 5.78
C THR A 174 29.18 24.00 4.29
N HIS A 175 28.28 24.83 3.76
CA HIS A 175 28.38 25.36 2.38
C HIS A 175 29.50 26.41 2.28
N GLU A 176 29.66 27.29 3.27
CA GLU A 176 30.80 28.24 3.36
C GLU A 176 32.16 27.52 3.42
N GLU A 177 32.24 26.36 4.08
CA GLU A 177 33.44 25.50 4.08
C GLU A 177 33.73 24.93 2.70
N LEU A 178 32.70 24.49 1.95
CA LEU A 178 32.86 24.03 0.57
C LEU A 178 33.40 25.16 -0.32
N ALA A 179 32.79 26.34 -0.26
CA ALA A 179 33.23 27.51 -1.01
C ALA A 179 34.69 27.90 -0.70
N ARG A 180 35.08 27.89 0.58
CA ARG A 180 36.44 28.27 1.03
C ARG A 180 37.54 27.33 0.51
N ARG A 181 37.20 26.07 0.21
CA ARG A 181 38.15 25.08 -0.32
C ARG A 181 38.50 25.26 -1.79
N ALA A 182 37.74 26.10 -2.52
CA ALA A 182 38.05 26.52 -3.90
C ALA A 182 38.43 25.35 -4.84
N ILE A 183 37.56 24.33 -4.90
CA ILE A 183 37.83 23.07 -5.63
C ILE A 183 38.00 23.35 -7.13
N ALA A 184 39.17 23.00 -7.68
CA ALA A 184 39.48 23.20 -9.08
C ALA A 184 38.79 22.16 -10.00
N PRO A 185 38.44 22.51 -11.26
CA PRO A 185 37.73 21.61 -12.19
C PRO A 185 38.46 20.32 -12.56
N ASP A 186 39.79 20.28 -12.40
CA ASP A 186 40.66 19.12 -12.65
C ASP A 186 40.81 18.21 -11.42
N HIS A 187 40.20 18.56 -10.28
CA HIS A 187 40.27 17.75 -9.07
C HIS A 187 39.64 16.35 -9.29
N PRO A 188 40.28 15.24 -8.88
CA PRO A 188 39.79 13.88 -9.16
C PRO A 188 38.38 13.55 -8.64
N LEU A 189 37.87 14.32 -7.67
CA LEU A 189 36.52 14.22 -7.11
C LEU A 189 35.65 15.44 -7.43
N PHE A 190 35.97 16.24 -8.46
CA PHE A 190 35.24 17.48 -8.78
C PHE A 190 33.74 17.25 -8.96
N ALA A 191 33.36 16.19 -9.69
CA ALA A 191 31.96 15.81 -9.89
C ALA A 191 31.21 15.54 -8.56
N ASN A 192 31.88 14.92 -7.59
CA ASN A 192 31.31 14.66 -6.27
C ASN A 192 31.12 15.95 -5.45
N TYR A 193 32.04 16.91 -5.58
CA TYR A 193 31.86 18.22 -4.95
C TYR A 193 30.69 18.99 -5.57
N VAL A 194 30.45 18.87 -6.88
CA VAL A 194 29.26 19.44 -7.56
C VAL A 194 27.96 18.81 -7.02
N ASP A 195 27.94 17.49 -6.81
CA ASP A 195 26.78 16.77 -6.24
C ASP A 195 26.48 17.19 -4.78
N VAL A 196 27.53 17.37 -3.97
CA VAL A 196 27.39 17.86 -2.58
C VAL A 196 26.95 19.33 -2.55
N ASP A 197 27.46 20.17 -3.45
CA ASP A 197 27.05 21.56 -3.58
C ASP A 197 25.60 21.68 -4.08
N LEU A 198 25.13 20.79 -4.97
CA LEU A 198 23.73 20.65 -5.36
C LEU A 198 22.84 20.39 -4.14
N TYR A 199 23.19 19.38 -3.34
CA TYR A 199 22.45 18.97 -2.15
C TYR A 199 22.36 20.08 -1.09
N LEU A 200 23.46 20.80 -0.85
CA LEU A 200 23.52 21.95 0.05
C LEU A 200 22.75 23.18 -0.50
N THR A 201 22.83 23.46 -1.79
CA THR A 201 22.16 24.62 -2.40
C THR A 201 20.64 24.44 -2.41
N VAL A 202 20.14 23.26 -2.79
CA VAL A 202 18.69 22.96 -2.76
C VAL A 202 18.15 23.03 -1.33
N SER A 203 18.79 22.38 -0.36
CA SER A 203 18.33 22.40 1.04
C SER A 203 18.30 23.81 1.64
N ARG A 204 19.35 24.63 1.44
CA ARG A 204 19.37 26.04 1.89
C ARG A 204 18.28 26.87 1.21
N SER A 205 18.06 26.68 -0.09
CA SER A 205 17.02 27.40 -0.84
C SER A 205 15.61 27.11 -0.31
N LEU A 206 15.33 25.84 0.01
CA LEU A 206 14.05 25.42 0.57
C LEU A 206 13.83 25.97 1.98
N LEU A 207 14.85 25.97 2.84
CA LEU A 207 14.77 26.51 4.21
C LEU A 207 14.62 28.03 4.24
N GLN A 208 15.27 28.75 3.32
CA GLN A 208 15.13 30.21 3.21
C GLN A 208 13.84 30.63 2.47
N GLY A 209 13.24 29.73 1.70
CA GLY A 209 12.06 30.02 0.86
C GLY A 209 12.39 30.78 -0.43
N GLN A 210 13.67 30.97 -0.74
CA GLN A 210 14.17 31.69 -1.91
C GLN A 210 15.44 31.01 -2.44
N PRO A 211 15.74 31.07 -3.75
CA PRO A 211 16.95 30.47 -4.31
C PRO A 211 18.23 31.06 -3.70
N VAL A 212 19.16 30.18 -3.33
CA VAL A 212 20.53 30.52 -2.91
C VAL A 212 21.49 30.20 -4.06
N GLU A 213 22.57 30.97 -4.18
CA GLU A 213 23.61 30.75 -5.19
C GLU A 213 24.42 29.47 -4.89
N SER A 214 24.79 28.74 -5.94
CA SER A 214 25.68 27.57 -5.84
C SER A 214 27.15 28.00 -5.91
N SER A 215 28.02 27.32 -5.15
CA SER A 215 29.46 27.57 -5.21
C SER A 215 30.12 26.97 -6.47
N LEU A 216 29.44 26.01 -7.10
CA LEU A 216 29.89 25.24 -8.27
C LEU A 216 28.86 25.31 -9.42
N PRO A 217 29.19 24.85 -10.66
CA PRO A 217 28.39 25.14 -11.85
C PRO A 217 27.19 24.18 -12.05
N GLN A 218 26.20 24.22 -11.15
CA GLN A 218 24.95 23.43 -11.28
C GLN A 218 23.65 24.22 -11.06
N GLY A 219 23.69 25.56 -11.16
CA GLY A 219 22.54 26.44 -10.92
C GLY A 219 21.28 26.15 -11.74
N ASP A 220 21.41 25.63 -12.97
CA ASP A 220 20.25 25.19 -13.77
C ASP A 220 19.57 23.95 -13.19
N GLN A 221 20.34 22.98 -12.69
CA GLN A 221 19.81 21.77 -12.05
C GLN A 221 19.13 22.10 -10.72
N VAL A 222 19.68 23.04 -9.95
CA VAL A 222 19.04 23.60 -8.75
C VAL A 222 17.66 24.18 -9.10
N ARG A 223 17.58 25.05 -10.12
CA ARG A 223 16.31 25.65 -10.57
C ARG A 223 15.29 24.59 -11.00
N ALA A 224 15.71 23.60 -11.78
CA ALA A 224 14.83 22.52 -12.23
C ALA A 224 14.26 21.69 -11.06
N ILE A 225 15.09 21.35 -10.07
CA ILE A 225 14.65 20.61 -8.87
C ILE A 225 13.67 21.44 -8.03
N LEU A 226 13.94 22.73 -7.81
CA LEU A 226 13.04 23.61 -7.08
C LEU A 226 11.67 23.75 -7.78
N ALA A 227 11.64 23.83 -9.11
CA ALA A 227 10.40 23.83 -9.89
C ALA A 227 9.64 22.48 -9.78
N ALA A 228 10.34 21.35 -9.81
CA ALA A 228 9.73 20.03 -9.63
C ALA A 228 9.13 19.83 -8.22
N ILE A 229 9.80 20.35 -7.19
CA ILE A 229 9.29 20.41 -5.81
C ILE A 229 8.00 21.26 -5.74
N GLN A 230 7.93 22.39 -6.44
CA GLN A 230 6.71 23.21 -6.51
C GLN A 230 5.57 22.53 -7.26
N ALA A 231 5.87 21.67 -8.24
CA ALA A 231 4.87 20.93 -9.00
C ALA A 231 4.18 19.79 -8.19
N LEU A 232 4.78 19.33 -7.08
CA LEU A 232 4.18 18.38 -6.13
C LEU A 232 3.66 17.07 -6.76
N ARG A 233 4.30 16.60 -7.83
CA ARG A 233 3.93 15.37 -8.53
C ARG A 233 4.73 14.16 -8.05
N LEU A 234 4.04 13.04 -7.83
CA LEU A 234 4.69 11.73 -7.75
C LEU A 234 5.33 11.43 -9.11
N GLN A 235 6.66 11.32 -9.17
CA GLN A 235 7.32 10.64 -10.29
C GLN A 235 7.21 9.13 -10.06
N ASP A 236 6.62 8.45 -11.02
CA ASP A 236 6.55 7.00 -11.06
C ASP A 236 7.84 6.47 -11.72
N PRO A 237 8.59 5.52 -11.12
CA PRO A 237 9.68 4.82 -11.82
C PRO A 237 9.25 4.29 -13.19
N LEU A 238 7.96 3.96 -13.33
CA LEU A 238 7.36 3.42 -14.55
C LEU A 238 6.68 4.49 -15.42
N GLY A 239 6.80 5.77 -15.09
CA GLY A 239 6.30 6.87 -15.92
C GLY A 239 7.30 7.35 -16.98
N GLY A 240 8.55 6.84 -16.96
CA GLY A 240 9.70 7.46 -17.64
C GLY A 240 10.15 8.81 -17.04
N GLU A 241 9.35 9.36 -16.11
CA GLU A 241 9.63 10.59 -15.37
C GLU A 241 10.66 10.30 -14.27
N SER A 242 11.88 10.80 -14.45
CA SER A 242 12.96 10.63 -13.48
C SER A 242 13.89 11.84 -13.45
N THR A 243 14.27 12.25 -12.25
CA THR A 243 15.21 13.34 -11.98
C THR A 243 16.65 12.81 -12.00
N PRO A 244 17.59 13.42 -12.75
CA PRO A 244 19.01 13.10 -12.66
C PRO A 244 19.59 13.60 -11.32
N LEU A 245 20.21 12.72 -10.55
CA LEU A 245 20.89 13.03 -9.29
C LEU A 245 22.12 12.14 -9.12
N TYR A 246 23.24 12.74 -8.73
CA TYR A 246 24.46 12.06 -8.26
C TYR A 246 25.00 11.00 -9.25
N GLY A 247 24.95 11.32 -10.55
CA GLY A 247 25.31 10.40 -11.64
C GLY A 247 24.24 9.37 -12.03
N GLY A 248 23.23 9.14 -11.18
CA GLY A 248 22.10 8.24 -11.44
C GLY A 248 20.80 8.95 -11.86
N ARG A 249 19.71 8.19 -11.84
CA ARG A 249 18.34 8.67 -12.07
C ARG A 249 17.43 8.24 -10.92
N ARG A 250 16.50 9.11 -10.52
CA ARG A 250 15.57 8.90 -9.39
C ARG A 250 14.15 9.25 -9.79
N ALA A 251 13.19 8.39 -9.47
CA ALA A 251 11.78 8.75 -9.48
C ALA A 251 11.41 9.24 -8.08
N ILE A 252 11.29 10.56 -7.93
CA ILE A 252 11.10 11.22 -6.64
C ILE A 252 9.61 11.50 -6.42
N ASP A 253 9.07 11.12 -5.25
CA ASP A 253 7.72 11.56 -4.88
C ASP A 253 7.70 13.02 -4.40
N TYR A 254 7.65 13.96 -5.35
CA TYR A 254 7.56 15.38 -5.00
C TYR A 254 6.25 15.74 -4.29
N SER A 255 5.21 14.91 -4.32
CA SER A 255 3.96 15.21 -3.59
C SER A 255 4.17 15.30 -2.08
N GLN A 256 5.19 14.62 -1.54
CA GLN A 256 5.54 14.63 -0.12
C GLN A 256 6.15 15.96 0.35
N PHE A 257 6.58 16.83 -0.57
CA PHE A 257 7.02 18.19 -0.24
C PHE A 257 5.86 19.16 0.00
N LYS A 258 4.59 18.73 -0.18
CA LYS A 258 3.41 19.51 0.17
C LYS A 258 3.31 19.63 1.69
N PRO A 259 3.42 20.83 2.29
CA PRO A 259 3.24 21.01 3.72
C PRO A 259 1.84 20.56 4.14
N ARG A 260 1.76 19.83 5.26
CA ARG A 260 0.55 19.22 5.82
C ARG A 260 0.52 19.48 7.33
N GLY A 261 -0.64 19.33 7.95
CA GLY A 261 -0.79 19.59 9.39
C GLY A 261 -0.39 21.00 9.79
N HIS A 262 0.26 21.16 10.94
CA HIS A 262 0.67 22.46 11.47
C HIS A 262 1.69 23.19 10.60
N TYR A 263 2.45 22.48 9.76
CA TYR A 263 3.42 23.11 8.85
C TYR A 263 2.79 24.05 7.82
N THR A 264 1.47 24.02 7.65
CA THR A 264 0.73 24.96 6.79
C THR A 264 0.60 26.36 7.39
N ARG A 265 0.77 26.52 8.71
CA ARG A 265 0.36 27.72 9.48
C ARG A 265 1.23 28.95 9.26
N SER A 266 2.51 28.81 8.94
CA SER A 266 3.43 29.92 8.69
C SER A 266 4.35 29.61 7.49
N PRO A 267 4.76 30.61 6.69
CA PRO A 267 5.73 30.38 5.61
C PRO A 267 7.06 29.79 6.13
N ALA A 268 7.47 30.16 7.35
CA ALA A 268 8.66 29.62 7.99
C ALA A 268 8.57 28.11 8.22
N LEU A 269 7.43 27.63 8.76
CA LEU A 269 7.18 26.19 8.92
C LEU A 269 7.05 25.45 7.58
N GLN A 270 6.44 26.06 6.55
CA GLN A 270 6.37 25.47 5.22
C GLN A 270 7.77 25.30 4.59
N ASN A 271 8.65 26.27 4.78
CA ASN A 271 10.03 26.24 4.30
C ASN A 271 10.87 25.21 5.09
N TYR A 272 10.71 25.19 6.42
CA TYR A 272 11.33 24.18 7.29
C TYR A 272 10.93 22.76 6.89
N PHE A 273 9.63 22.52 6.68
CA PHE A 273 9.09 21.23 6.22
C PHE A 273 9.74 20.78 4.90
N ARG A 274 9.76 21.64 3.88
CA ARG A 274 10.35 21.30 2.57
C ARG A 274 11.86 21.04 2.65
N GLY A 275 12.58 21.87 3.42
CA GLY A 275 14.02 21.71 3.61
C GLY A 275 14.38 20.42 4.35
N LEU A 276 13.65 20.08 5.42
CA LEU A 276 13.90 18.84 6.16
C LEU A 276 13.45 17.60 5.37
N MET A 277 12.37 17.68 4.57
CA MET A 277 11.98 16.62 3.62
C MET A 277 13.11 16.33 2.61
N TRP A 278 13.77 17.34 2.05
CA TRP A 278 14.92 17.13 1.15
C TRP A 278 16.09 16.42 1.85
N LEU A 279 16.36 16.75 3.11
CA LEU A 279 17.49 16.24 3.89
C LEU A 279 17.25 14.85 4.53
N GLY A 280 15.99 14.41 4.57
CA GLY A 280 15.54 13.19 5.26
C GLY A 280 14.80 12.18 4.40
N ARG A 281 14.39 12.53 3.16
CA ARG A 281 13.69 11.60 2.26
C ARG A 281 14.66 10.66 1.53
N ALA A 282 14.24 9.41 1.41
CA ALA A 282 15.07 8.33 0.86
C ALA A 282 15.45 8.56 -0.62
N ASP A 283 14.49 9.01 -1.44
CA ASP A 283 14.66 9.34 -2.87
C ASP A 283 15.75 10.40 -3.16
N THR A 284 16.14 11.21 -2.17
CA THR A 284 17.07 12.36 -2.30
C THR A 284 18.40 12.18 -1.56
N GLY A 285 18.56 11.07 -0.83
CA GLY A 285 19.79 10.72 -0.10
C GLY A 285 20.84 10.01 -0.98
N PHE A 286 22.00 9.71 -0.38
CA PHE A 286 23.10 9.02 -1.05
C PHE A 286 23.04 7.51 -0.84
N PHE A 287 23.10 6.73 -1.92
CA PHE A 287 23.07 5.27 -1.91
C PHE A 287 24.50 4.74 -1.67
N VAL A 288 24.73 4.11 -0.52
CA VAL A 288 26.11 3.79 -0.04
C VAL A 288 26.56 2.35 -0.28
N LEU A 289 25.65 1.47 -0.71
CA LEU A 289 25.92 0.12 -1.17
C LEU A 289 25.16 -0.12 -2.49
N PRO A 290 25.62 -1.05 -3.36
CA PRO A 290 24.89 -1.44 -4.56
C PRO A 290 23.44 -1.84 -4.24
N ALA A 291 22.48 -1.28 -4.98
CA ALA A 291 21.09 -1.71 -4.91
C ALA A 291 20.91 -3.06 -5.64
N ASP A 292 19.91 -3.84 -5.24
CA ASP A 292 19.50 -5.01 -6.03
C ASP A 292 18.98 -4.53 -7.40
N SER A 293 19.50 -5.11 -8.49
CA SER A 293 19.11 -4.74 -9.86
C SER A 293 17.62 -4.87 -10.14
N ARG A 294 16.91 -5.74 -9.39
CA ARG A 294 15.45 -5.93 -9.48
C ARG A 294 14.65 -4.83 -8.76
N SER A 295 15.28 -3.92 -8.04
CA SER A 295 14.59 -2.82 -7.33
C SER A 295 14.07 -1.71 -8.26
N GLY A 296 14.56 -1.67 -9.52
CA GLY A 296 14.31 -0.57 -10.45
C GLY A 296 15.12 0.71 -10.19
N VAL A 297 15.95 0.73 -9.15
CA VAL A 297 16.81 1.88 -8.79
C VAL A 297 18.03 1.94 -9.73
N GLN A 298 18.29 3.11 -10.30
CA GLN A 298 19.45 3.39 -11.16
C GLN A 298 20.40 4.37 -10.47
N ASN A 299 21.29 3.86 -9.60
CA ASN A 299 22.22 4.64 -8.79
C ASN A 299 23.70 4.40 -9.17
N ASP A 300 24.58 5.28 -8.72
CA ASP A 300 26.05 5.11 -8.78
C ASP A 300 26.57 5.07 -7.33
N ASP A 301 26.47 3.89 -6.70
CA ASP A 301 26.84 3.72 -5.29
C ASP A 301 28.29 4.09 -4.98
N ALA A 302 29.18 3.97 -5.96
CA ALA A 302 30.58 4.34 -5.81
C ALA A 302 30.77 5.87 -5.83
N ARG A 303 29.98 6.59 -6.61
CA ARG A 303 29.95 8.07 -6.61
C ARG A 303 29.26 8.60 -5.36
N GLU A 304 28.08 8.09 -5.04
CA GLU A 304 27.26 8.54 -3.92
C GLU A 304 27.92 8.29 -2.54
N LEU A 305 28.69 7.20 -2.39
CA LEU A 305 29.49 6.98 -1.18
C LEU A 305 30.65 8.00 -1.04
N ARG A 306 31.20 8.53 -2.14
CA ARG A 306 32.19 9.62 -2.10
C ARG A 306 31.51 10.95 -1.74
N ASP A 307 30.31 11.21 -2.26
CA ASP A 307 29.52 12.40 -1.92
C ASP A 307 29.21 12.44 -0.40
N ALA A 308 28.77 11.31 0.15
CA ALA A 308 28.55 11.14 1.58
C ALA A 308 29.83 11.39 2.40
N ALA A 309 30.98 10.87 1.97
CA ALA A 309 32.26 11.07 2.65
C ALA A 309 32.73 12.53 2.60
N ILE A 310 32.60 13.21 1.44
CA ILE A 310 32.92 14.64 1.27
C ILE A 310 32.02 15.50 2.17
N LEU A 311 30.71 15.22 2.23
CA LEU A 311 29.79 15.97 3.08
C LEU A 311 30.10 15.80 4.58
N VAL A 312 30.52 14.60 5.00
CA VAL A 312 31.01 14.38 6.38
C VAL A 312 32.28 15.18 6.67
N ASP A 313 33.24 15.22 5.74
CA ASP A 313 34.47 15.98 5.89
C ASP A 313 34.23 17.49 5.95
N LEU A 314 33.31 18.02 5.14
CA LEU A 314 32.86 19.42 5.19
C LEU A 314 32.15 19.75 6.52
N LEU A 315 31.32 18.84 7.05
CA LEU A 315 30.69 18.97 8.37
C LEU A 315 31.72 19.00 9.51
N ILE A 316 32.86 18.31 9.35
CA ILE A 316 33.98 18.34 10.31
C ILE A 316 34.76 19.65 10.17
N GLY A 317 35.15 20.05 8.94
CA GLY A 317 35.90 21.29 8.67
C GLY A 317 35.14 22.55 9.11
N SER A 318 33.83 22.59 8.92
CA SER A 318 32.95 23.68 9.40
C SER A 318 32.64 23.64 10.91
N GLY A 319 33.11 22.63 11.64
CA GLY A 319 32.83 22.43 13.07
C GLY A 319 31.36 22.11 13.39
N GLN A 320 30.53 21.79 12.39
CA GLN A 320 29.09 21.61 12.55
C GLN A 320 28.66 20.17 12.86
N CYS A 321 29.53 19.18 12.66
CA CYS A 321 29.24 17.76 12.91
C CYS A 321 28.66 17.52 14.33
N ASP A 322 29.27 18.12 15.36
CA ASP A 322 28.80 18.01 16.75
C ASP A 322 27.50 18.79 17.03
N GLN A 323 27.19 19.84 16.27
CA GLN A 323 25.94 20.61 16.40
C GLN A 323 24.76 19.85 15.77
N LEU A 324 24.98 19.28 14.59
CA LEU A 324 24.03 18.38 13.93
C LEU A 324 23.75 17.14 14.80
N GLU A 325 24.78 16.55 15.40
CA GLU A 325 24.64 15.41 16.31
C GLU A 325 23.88 15.79 17.61
N ARG A 326 23.94 17.05 18.07
CA ARG A 326 23.07 17.54 19.18
C ARG A 326 21.60 17.60 18.76
N LEU A 327 21.30 18.11 17.56
CA LEU A 327 19.93 18.12 17.00
C LEU A 327 19.39 16.70 16.84
N ASN A 328 20.19 15.79 16.28
CA ASN A 328 19.83 14.37 16.16
C ASN A 328 19.42 13.77 17.50
N ARG A 329 20.18 13.98 18.58
CA ARG A 329 19.82 13.47 19.92
C ARG A 329 18.51 14.05 20.48
N CYS A 330 18.11 15.26 20.08
CA CYS A 330 16.81 15.80 20.43
C CYS A 330 15.69 15.08 19.66
N TRP A 331 15.83 14.95 18.34
CA TRP A 331 14.87 14.22 17.50
C TRP A 331 14.76 12.73 17.90
N GLU A 332 15.87 12.09 18.29
CA GLU A 332 15.90 10.70 18.78
C GLU A 332 15.14 10.49 20.09
N ARG A 333 15.11 11.50 20.97
CA ARG A 333 14.29 11.46 22.20
C ARG A 333 12.82 11.78 21.95
N LEU A 334 12.50 12.55 20.91
CA LEU A 334 11.11 12.89 20.59
C LEU A 334 10.42 11.77 19.80
N VAL A 335 11.05 11.28 18.72
CA VAL A 335 10.38 10.44 17.70
C VAL A 335 10.97 9.04 17.57
N GLY A 336 12.30 8.87 17.70
CA GLY A 336 12.96 7.57 17.55
C GLY A 336 14.30 7.63 16.83
N ILE A 337 14.99 6.49 16.71
CA ILE A 337 16.33 6.39 16.09
C ILE A 337 16.31 6.62 14.58
N SER A 338 17.43 7.06 13.98
CA SER A 338 17.59 7.09 12.52
C SER A 338 17.51 5.68 11.91
N ASP A 339 16.74 5.49 10.83
CA ASP A 339 16.71 4.25 10.05
C ASP A 339 17.74 4.26 8.89
N ASN A 340 18.72 5.18 8.93
CA ASN A 340 19.67 5.47 7.85
C ASN A 340 21.05 5.86 8.44
N LEU A 341 22.13 5.67 7.68
CA LEU A 341 23.51 5.96 8.10
C LEU A 341 23.73 7.44 8.39
N ARG A 342 24.28 7.74 9.57
CA ARG A 342 24.53 9.10 10.06
C ARG A 342 25.96 9.59 9.76
N PRO A 343 26.18 10.92 9.66
CA PRO A 343 27.51 11.53 9.53
C PRO A 343 28.55 11.04 10.55
N THR A 344 28.14 10.87 11.82
CA THR A 344 29.02 10.43 12.90
C THR A 344 29.38 8.94 12.84
N GLU A 345 28.58 8.12 12.16
CA GLU A 345 28.84 6.70 11.94
C GLU A 345 29.80 6.50 10.76
N LEU A 346 29.56 7.20 9.64
CA LEU A 346 30.47 7.19 8.49
C LEU A 346 31.85 7.73 8.87
N ARG A 347 31.94 8.80 9.68
CA ARG A 347 33.20 9.30 10.25
C ARG A 347 33.97 8.20 10.99
N ARG A 348 33.32 7.50 11.93
CA ARG A 348 33.95 6.41 12.70
C ARG A 348 34.42 5.26 11.81
N LEU A 349 33.71 4.99 10.71
CA LEU A 349 34.09 3.94 9.77
C LEU A 349 35.31 4.35 8.93
N LEU A 350 35.37 5.59 8.44
CA LEU A 350 36.55 6.14 7.75
C LEU A 350 37.78 6.11 8.66
N GLU A 351 37.63 6.50 9.94
CA GLU A 351 38.69 6.42 10.96
C GLU A 351 39.13 4.97 11.21
N ARG A 352 38.19 4.03 11.35
CA ARG A 352 38.47 2.60 11.56
C ARG A 352 39.19 1.96 10.38
N GLU A 353 38.76 2.24 9.16
CA GLU A 353 39.40 1.73 7.94
C GLU A 353 40.68 2.53 7.57
N ARG A 354 40.94 3.67 8.25
CA ARG A 354 42.07 4.57 7.98
C ARG A 354 42.08 5.07 6.53
N LEU A 355 40.93 5.52 6.06
CA LEU A 355 40.74 6.07 4.70
C LEU A 355 40.59 7.59 4.75
N THR A 356 41.31 8.29 3.87
CA THR A 356 41.17 9.73 3.64
C THR A 356 40.29 10.02 2.42
N LEU A 357 39.83 11.26 2.23
CA LEU A 357 39.13 11.63 0.98
C LEU A 357 39.98 11.37 -0.27
N ALA A 358 41.29 11.62 -0.20
CA ALA A 358 42.21 11.37 -1.31
C ALA A 358 42.28 9.88 -1.69
N ASP A 359 42.15 8.97 -0.72
CA ASP A 359 42.08 7.53 -0.99
C ASP A 359 40.84 7.13 -1.78
N LEU A 360 39.70 7.82 -1.56
CA LEU A 360 38.41 7.48 -2.18
C LEU A 360 38.32 7.84 -3.67
N ALA A 361 39.30 8.57 -4.22
CA ALA A 361 39.50 8.64 -5.67
C ALA A 361 39.74 7.25 -6.28
N ARG A 362 40.36 6.32 -5.54
CA ARG A 362 40.67 4.96 -5.99
C ARG A 362 39.50 4.01 -5.72
N THR A 363 39.05 3.29 -6.75
CA THR A 363 37.92 2.33 -6.68
C THR A 363 38.09 1.26 -5.60
N ASP A 364 39.30 0.76 -5.35
CA ASP A 364 39.53 -0.26 -4.32
C ASP A 364 39.30 0.26 -2.90
N SER A 365 39.57 1.55 -2.64
CA SER A 365 39.27 2.20 -1.35
C SER A 365 37.76 2.29 -1.12
N VAL A 366 37.01 2.63 -2.18
CA VAL A 366 35.54 2.69 -2.15
C VAL A 366 34.96 1.30 -1.88
N ARG A 367 35.42 0.26 -2.60
CA ARG A 367 35.02 -1.13 -2.34
C ARG A 367 35.35 -1.57 -0.91
N ARG A 368 36.53 -1.21 -0.39
CA ARG A 368 36.91 -1.52 0.99
C ARG A 368 35.97 -0.84 2.00
N LEU A 369 35.59 0.41 1.76
CA LEU A 369 34.62 1.14 2.60
C LEU A 369 33.22 0.50 2.53
N GLN A 370 32.75 0.09 1.36
CA GLN A 370 31.50 -0.66 1.18
C GLN A 370 31.52 -2.00 1.92
N GLN A 371 32.61 -2.76 1.84
CA GLN A 371 32.80 -3.98 2.63
C GLN A 371 32.90 -3.69 4.14
N GLY A 372 33.37 -2.52 4.54
CA GLY A 372 33.35 -2.03 5.92
C GLY A 372 31.94 -1.76 6.41
N LEU A 373 31.12 -1.05 5.63
CA LEU A 373 29.71 -0.77 5.88
C LEU A 373 28.91 -2.08 6.05
N ALA A 374 29.00 -2.97 5.07
CA ALA A 374 28.32 -4.26 5.09
C ALA A 374 28.70 -5.12 6.30
N ARG A 375 29.99 -5.20 6.66
CA ARG A 375 30.47 -5.95 7.84
C ARG A 375 30.11 -5.31 9.17
N ALA A 376 29.88 -4.00 9.21
CA ALA A 376 29.45 -3.30 10.42
C ALA A 376 27.93 -3.40 10.66
N GLY A 377 27.15 -3.89 9.68
CA GLY A 377 25.69 -3.87 9.75
C GLY A 377 25.10 -2.45 9.74
N PHE A 378 25.86 -1.46 9.24
CA PHE A 378 25.39 -0.09 9.13
C PHE A 378 24.59 0.11 7.84
N ALA A 379 23.63 1.04 7.89
CA ALA A 379 22.75 1.43 6.79
C ALA A 379 21.62 0.46 6.30
N PRO A 380 21.26 -0.68 6.94
CA PRO A 380 20.08 -1.43 6.50
C PRO A 380 18.81 -0.66 6.87
N GLN A 381 18.10 -0.14 5.87
CA GLN A 381 16.76 0.41 6.08
C GLN A 381 15.81 -0.72 6.48
N GLN A 382 15.08 -0.58 7.58
CA GLN A 382 14.06 -1.56 7.99
C GLN A 382 12.66 -1.20 7.48
N ILE A 383 12.43 0.07 7.13
CA ILE A 383 11.17 0.55 6.56
C ILE A 383 11.43 0.98 5.12
N ASN A 384 10.74 0.37 4.16
CA ASN A 384 10.74 0.86 2.78
C ASN A 384 9.96 2.18 2.70
N SER A 385 10.63 3.28 2.35
CA SER A 385 10.04 4.63 2.28
C SER A 385 10.02 5.26 0.88
N GLN A 386 10.16 4.42 -0.14
CA GLN A 386 10.27 4.80 -1.54
C GLN A 386 9.57 3.78 -2.45
N VAL A 387 9.24 4.18 -3.67
CA VAL A 387 8.69 3.26 -4.68
C VAL A 387 9.83 2.45 -5.28
N ILE A 388 9.84 1.15 -5.00
CA ILE A 388 10.73 0.16 -5.64
C ILE A 388 9.90 -1.00 -6.18
N LEU A 389 10.44 -1.68 -7.18
CA LEU A 389 9.87 -2.89 -7.76
C LEU A 389 9.93 -4.04 -6.74
N GLY A 390 8.85 -4.81 -6.67
CA GLY A 390 8.72 -5.99 -5.81
C GLY A 390 9.24 -7.25 -6.47
N ALA A 391 9.52 -8.28 -5.66
CA ALA A 391 9.91 -9.58 -6.19
C ALA A 391 8.78 -10.22 -7.00
N LYS A 392 9.14 -10.89 -8.11
CA LYS A 392 8.21 -11.74 -8.86
C LYS A 392 7.71 -12.90 -8.00
N ALA A 393 6.54 -13.43 -8.32
CA ALA A 393 5.96 -14.54 -7.59
C ALA A 393 6.87 -15.78 -7.65
N GLY A 394 7.41 -16.20 -6.50
CA GLY A 394 8.37 -17.30 -6.38
C GLY A 394 9.82 -16.87 -6.15
N GLU A 395 10.15 -15.57 -6.23
CA GLU A 395 11.48 -15.04 -5.93
C GLU A 395 11.62 -14.52 -4.48
N SER A 396 12.86 -14.39 -4.01
CA SER A 396 13.18 -13.78 -2.70
C SER A 396 12.93 -12.27 -2.68
N GLU A 397 12.46 -11.76 -1.52
CA GLU A 397 12.20 -10.33 -1.26
C GLU A 397 13.37 -9.44 -1.69
N VAL A 398 13.09 -8.41 -2.49
CA VAL A 398 14.07 -7.38 -2.89
C VAL A 398 14.36 -6.48 -1.68
N PRO A 399 15.59 -6.41 -1.13
CA PRO A 399 15.87 -5.62 0.06
C PRO A 399 15.84 -4.10 -0.25
N PRO A 400 15.39 -3.26 0.70
CA PRO A 400 15.57 -1.81 0.60
C PRO A 400 17.06 -1.42 0.46
N PRO A 401 17.42 -0.45 -0.41
CA PRO A 401 18.81 -0.01 -0.59
C PRO A 401 19.43 0.60 0.68
N ALA A 402 20.76 0.63 0.79
CA ALA A 402 21.44 1.24 1.93
C ALA A 402 21.66 2.75 1.72
N LEU A 403 21.23 3.59 2.68
CA LEU A 403 21.25 5.05 2.54
C LEU A 403 22.05 5.79 3.61
N PHE A 404 22.69 6.89 3.20
CA PHE A 404 23.21 7.95 4.06
C PHE A 404 22.33 9.19 4.00
N GLN A 405 22.05 9.79 5.15
CA GLN A 405 21.23 11.00 5.25
C GLN A 405 21.67 11.93 6.40
N VAL A 406 21.62 13.24 6.16
CA VAL A 406 21.97 14.28 7.15
C VAL A 406 20.91 14.40 8.23
N CYS A 407 19.63 14.38 7.84
CA CYS A 407 18.48 14.47 8.75
C CYS A 407 17.51 13.31 8.51
N GLY A 408 18.05 12.08 8.46
CA GLY A 408 17.28 10.91 8.06
C GLY A 408 16.02 10.67 8.89
N GLN A 409 14.97 10.22 8.21
CA GLN A 409 13.70 9.87 8.85
C GLN A 409 13.89 8.72 9.86
N ARG A 410 13.05 8.74 10.90
CA ARG A 410 13.18 7.90 12.08
C ARG A 410 12.43 6.60 11.93
N PHE A 411 13.06 5.52 12.38
CA PHE A 411 12.39 4.26 12.59
C PHE A 411 11.29 4.45 13.64
N VAL A 412 10.06 4.15 13.24
CA VAL A 412 8.90 4.09 14.14
C VAL A 412 8.25 2.72 13.97
N VAL A 413 8.01 2.02 15.08
CA VAL A 413 7.66 0.59 15.08
C VAL A 413 6.36 0.30 14.34
N ASP A 414 5.40 1.23 14.34
CA ASP A 414 4.15 1.10 13.61
C ASP A 414 4.33 1.19 12.09
N SER A 415 5.21 2.06 11.55
CA SER A 415 5.53 2.03 10.11
C SER A 415 6.21 0.72 9.70
N PHE A 416 7.01 0.11 10.57
CA PHE A 416 7.58 -1.22 10.35
C PHE A 416 6.48 -2.30 10.30
N VAL A 417 5.56 -2.30 11.27
CA VAL A 417 4.36 -3.18 11.24
C VAL A 417 3.59 -3.01 9.94
N LEU A 418 3.26 -1.77 9.54
CA LEU A 418 2.53 -1.46 8.32
C LEU A 418 3.25 -1.98 7.05
N SER A 419 4.59 -1.98 7.03
CA SER A 419 5.37 -2.52 5.90
C SER A 419 5.40 -4.05 5.85
N LYS A 420 5.31 -4.74 7.00
CA LYS A 420 5.39 -6.21 7.08
C LYS A 420 4.03 -6.91 6.98
N VAL A 421 2.93 -6.14 6.89
CA VAL A 421 1.55 -6.64 6.65
C VAL A 421 1.01 -6.28 5.26
N VAL A 422 1.88 -5.98 4.29
CA VAL A 422 1.53 -5.69 2.88
C VAL A 422 2.39 -6.50 1.90
N TYR A 423 2.13 -6.32 0.60
CA TYR A 423 2.87 -6.96 -0.49
C TYR A 423 4.39 -6.74 -0.41
N ASP A 424 5.11 -7.71 -0.97
CA ASP A 424 6.50 -8.14 -0.74
C ASP A 424 6.66 -9.10 0.45
N SER A 425 5.99 -8.81 1.56
CA SER A 425 6.12 -9.56 2.82
C SER A 425 4.98 -10.56 2.93
N VAL A 426 3.74 -10.11 2.67
CA VAL A 426 2.56 -10.97 2.61
C VAL A 426 2.49 -11.67 1.24
N PRO A 427 2.41 -13.01 1.18
CA PRO A 427 2.20 -13.76 -0.05
C PRO A 427 0.95 -13.34 -0.82
N LYS A 428 0.91 -13.64 -2.13
CA LYS A 428 -0.29 -13.43 -2.95
C LYS A 428 -1.43 -14.32 -2.44
N SER A 429 -2.52 -13.72 -1.99
CA SER A 429 -3.78 -14.45 -1.73
C SER A 429 -4.25 -15.10 -3.04
N PRO A 430 -4.49 -16.42 -3.10
CA PRO A 430 -4.96 -17.09 -4.30
C PRO A 430 -6.29 -16.55 -4.82
N ARG A 431 -7.12 -15.99 -3.93
CA ARG A 431 -8.47 -15.47 -4.24
C ARG A 431 -8.54 -13.97 -4.44
N HIS A 432 -7.65 -13.21 -3.80
CA HIS A 432 -7.78 -11.74 -3.72
C HIS A 432 -6.54 -10.97 -4.20
N GLY A 433 -5.46 -11.66 -4.57
CA GLY A 433 -4.24 -11.04 -5.07
C GLY A 433 -3.35 -10.49 -3.95
N PHE A 434 -2.73 -9.34 -4.20
CA PHE A 434 -1.76 -8.74 -3.29
C PHE A 434 -2.43 -7.76 -2.31
N ARG A 435 -2.09 -7.86 -1.01
CA ARG A 435 -2.51 -6.87 0.00
C ARG A 435 -1.68 -5.60 -0.15
N LEU A 436 -2.18 -4.65 -0.96
CA LEU A 436 -1.44 -3.42 -1.28
C LEU A 436 -1.60 -2.26 -0.28
N MET A 437 -2.44 -2.42 0.74
CA MET A 437 -2.72 -1.37 1.73
C MET A 437 -2.93 -2.01 3.11
N PRO A 438 -2.28 -1.50 4.17
CA PRO A 438 -2.51 -1.93 5.53
C PRO A 438 -3.70 -1.18 6.15
N ARG A 439 -4.12 -1.57 7.36
CA ARG A 439 -5.08 -0.82 8.19
C ARG A 439 -4.41 -0.34 9.47
N GLY A 440 -4.88 0.76 10.04
CA GLY A 440 -4.48 1.17 11.40
C GLY A 440 -4.74 0.10 12.46
N LEU A 441 -5.74 -0.75 12.25
CA LEU A 441 -6.01 -1.93 13.10
C LEU A 441 -4.82 -2.90 13.15
N ASP A 442 -3.99 -3.01 12.11
CA ASP A 442 -2.79 -3.85 12.13
C ASP A 442 -1.79 -3.37 13.18
N VAL A 443 -1.67 -2.04 13.35
CA VAL A 443 -0.82 -1.41 14.38
C VAL A 443 -1.39 -1.69 15.76
N ILE A 444 -2.70 -1.53 15.97
CA ILE A 444 -3.32 -1.75 17.29
C ILE A 444 -3.29 -3.23 17.68
N ALA A 445 -3.46 -4.14 16.71
CA ALA A 445 -3.20 -5.55 16.90
C ALA A 445 -1.72 -5.80 17.23
N ALA A 446 -0.76 -5.17 16.53
CA ALA A 446 0.68 -5.31 16.83
C ALA A 446 1.09 -4.80 18.22
N LEU A 447 0.45 -3.73 18.72
CA LEU A 447 0.59 -3.24 20.11
C LEU A 447 0.02 -4.20 21.18
N GLY A 448 -0.47 -5.38 20.78
CA GLY A 448 -0.89 -6.46 21.66
C GLY A 448 -2.39 -6.57 21.87
N ASN A 449 -3.18 -5.53 21.55
CA ASN A 449 -4.62 -5.53 21.80
C ASN A 449 -5.28 -6.75 21.10
N PRO A 450 -5.93 -7.66 21.85
CA PRO A 450 -6.58 -8.84 21.28
C PRO A 450 -7.88 -8.48 20.54
N ASP A 451 -8.60 -7.45 20.98
CA ASP A 451 -9.90 -7.04 20.41
C ASP A 451 -9.75 -6.44 18.99
N ALA A 452 -8.54 -6.07 18.57
CA ALA A 452 -8.24 -5.71 17.20
C ALA A 452 -8.19 -6.90 16.23
N ILE A 453 -7.93 -8.13 16.70
CA ILE A 453 -7.82 -9.33 15.84
C ILE A 453 -9.19 -9.71 15.25
N PRO A 454 -10.31 -9.80 16.00
CA PRO A 454 -11.64 -10.03 15.43
C PRO A 454 -12.05 -8.97 14.41
N LEU A 455 -11.70 -7.70 14.64
CA LEU A 455 -11.98 -6.59 13.72
C LEU A 455 -11.17 -6.70 12.40
N LEU A 456 -10.03 -7.40 12.44
CA LEU A 456 -9.23 -7.76 11.27
C LEU A 456 -9.61 -9.11 10.66
N ALA A 457 -10.51 -9.91 11.25
CA ALA A 457 -10.69 -11.32 10.87
C ALA A 457 -11.04 -11.52 9.38
N SER A 458 -11.88 -10.66 8.81
CA SER A 458 -12.22 -10.67 7.38
C SER A 458 -11.02 -10.36 6.48
N ASP A 459 -10.18 -9.41 6.88
CA ASP A 459 -8.93 -9.07 6.22
C ASP A 459 -7.89 -10.19 6.36
N LEU A 460 -7.78 -10.80 7.56
CA LEU A 460 -6.85 -11.89 7.87
C LEU A 460 -7.15 -13.14 7.05
N GLN A 461 -8.43 -13.43 6.84
CA GLN A 461 -8.89 -14.50 5.94
C GLN A 461 -8.73 -14.15 4.47
N ARG A 462 -9.06 -12.90 4.08
CA ARG A 462 -8.97 -12.43 2.68
C ARG A 462 -7.53 -12.43 2.15
N TRP A 463 -6.59 -12.00 2.98
CA TRP A 463 -5.19 -11.77 2.60
C TRP A 463 -4.21 -12.77 3.22
N GLU A 464 -4.68 -13.72 4.02
CA GLU A 464 -3.91 -14.84 4.61
C GLU A 464 -2.65 -14.41 5.39
N TYR A 465 -2.65 -13.17 5.89
CA TYR A 465 -1.48 -12.52 6.51
C TYR A 465 -1.33 -12.74 8.01
N ALA A 466 -2.14 -13.62 8.62
CA ALA A 466 -2.12 -13.87 10.07
C ALA A 466 -0.72 -14.23 10.64
N PRO A 467 0.14 -15.03 9.97
CA PRO A 467 1.51 -15.27 10.43
C PRO A 467 2.36 -13.99 10.51
N HIS A 468 2.17 -13.06 9.55
CA HIS A 468 2.89 -11.79 9.50
C HIS A 468 2.42 -10.84 10.61
N LEU A 469 1.12 -10.79 10.88
CA LEU A 469 0.58 -10.02 12.01
C LEU A 469 1.03 -10.59 13.36
N ALA A 470 1.13 -11.92 13.49
CA ALA A 470 1.65 -12.57 14.69
C ALA A 470 3.14 -12.26 14.92
N ALA A 471 3.97 -12.38 13.89
CA ALA A 471 5.38 -11.99 13.96
C ALA A 471 5.56 -10.49 14.27
N ALA A 472 4.72 -9.63 13.68
CA ALA A 472 4.71 -8.19 13.97
C ALA A 472 4.31 -7.88 15.42
N ARG A 473 3.39 -8.64 16.02
CA ARG A 473 3.03 -8.57 17.45
C ARG A 473 4.22 -8.90 18.34
N GLU A 474 4.86 -10.04 18.12
CA GLU A 474 6.02 -10.49 18.90
C GLU A 474 7.19 -9.50 18.80
N PHE A 475 7.49 -9.04 17.58
CA PHE A 475 8.51 -8.01 17.36
C PHE A 475 8.18 -6.70 18.09
N THR A 476 6.94 -6.21 17.99
CA THR A 476 6.54 -4.94 18.62
C THR A 476 6.64 -5.01 20.15
N ALA A 477 6.20 -6.12 20.75
CA ALA A 477 6.33 -6.35 22.18
C ALA A 477 7.81 -6.40 22.61
N ALA A 478 8.67 -7.14 21.89
CA ALA A 478 10.10 -7.22 22.18
C ALA A 478 10.83 -5.88 21.97
N TYR A 479 10.42 -5.09 20.97
CA TYR A 479 10.98 -3.77 20.68
C TYR A 479 10.67 -2.78 21.81
N LEU A 480 9.40 -2.63 22.19
CA LEU A 480 8.96 -1.69 23.24
C LEU A 480 9.48 -2.07 24.63
N ALA A 481 9.70 -3.36 24.90
CA ALA A 481 10.28 -3.85 26.15
C ALA A 481 11.83 -3.77 26.21
N GLY A 482 12.50 -3.47 25.10
CA GLY A 482 13.95 -3.63 24.95
C GLY A 482 14.71 -2.38 24.47
N PRO A 483 15.15 -2.35 23.19
CA PRO A 483 15.90 -1.21 22.65
C PRO A 483 15.00 -0.02 22.28
N GLY A 484 13.72 -0.25 21.98
CA GLY A 484 12.68 0.78 21.88
C GLY A 484 12.14 1.17 23.27
N GLY A 485 11.05 1.95 23.30
CA GLY A 485 10.42 2.37 24.56
C GLY A 485 11.09 3.56 25.26
N ARG A 486 11.94 4.33 24.55
CA ARG A 486 12.75 5.42 25.13
C ARG A 486 12.47 6.80 24.54
N SER A 487 11.90 6.87 23.35
CA SER A 487 11.43 8.14 22.78
C SER A 487 10.04 8.49 23.32
N VAL A 488 9.64 9.77 23.24
CA VAL A 488 8.27 10.20 23.59
C VAL A 488 7.24 9.46 22.73
N TYR A 489 7.56 9.22 21.45
CA TYR A 489 6.75 8.42 20.53
C TYR A 489 6.55 6.98 21.01
N ASP A 490 7.62 6.26 21.36
CA ASP A 490 7.52 4.88 21.86
C ASP A 490 6.79 4.81 23.21
N LEU A 491 7.00 5.81 24.07
CA LEU A 491 6.31 5.92 25.36
C LEU A 491 4.81 6.18 25.17
N TRP A 492 4.43 6.98 24.17
CA TRP A 492 3.03 7.18 23.78
C TRP A 492 2.43 5.87 23.26
N LEU A 493 3.09 5.17 22.34
CA LEU A 493 2.62 3.85 21.86
C LEU A 493 2.53 2.82 22.99
N SER A 494 3.47 2.83 23.94
CA SER A 494 3.44 1.96 25.13
C SER A 494 2.28 2.30 26.07
N ALA A 495 1.94 3.59 26.22
CA ALA A 495 0.76 4.02 26.96
C ALA A 495 -0.54 3.64 26.23
N LEU A 496 -0.59 3.71 24.89
CA LEU A 496 -1.73 3.18 24.13
C LEU A 496 -1.84 1.67 24.29
N ALA A 497 -0.72 0.94 24.36
CA ALA A 497 -0.73 -0.50 24.58
C ALA A 497 -1.37 -0.90 25.94
N THR A 498 -1.38 -0.05 26.97
CA THR A 498 -2.06 -0.40 28.25
C THR A 498 -3.59 -0.36 28.16
N LEU A 499 -4.18 0.29 27.15
CA LEU A 499 -5.63 0.50 27.04
C LEU A 499 -6.46 -0.78 26.81
N HIS A 500 -5.80 -1.94 26.63
CA HIS A 500 -6.41 -3.27 26.54
C HIS A 500 -6.23 -4.15 27.80
N GLN A 501 -5.66 -3.62 28.89
CA GLN A 501 -5.46 -4.37 30.13
C GLN A 501 -6.79 -4.88 30.70
N ASP A 502 -6.80 -6.16 31.11
CA ASP A 502 -7.96 -6.77 31.73
C ASP A 502 -8.12 -6.34 33.20
N MET A 503 -8.95 -5.32 33.41
CA MET A 503 -9.28 -4.78 34.73
C MET A 503 -10.45 -5.53 35.40
N SER A 504 -10.98 -6.61 34.82
CA SER A 504 -12.14 -7.34 35.37
C SER A 504 -11.92 -7.97 36.75
N ARG A 505 -10.66 -8.07 37.18
CA ARG A 505 -10.26 -8.58 38.50
C ARG A 505 -10.22 -7.50 39.59
N GLU A 506 -10.31 -6.22 39.23
CA GLU A 506 -10.33 -5.15 40.21
C GLU A 506 -11.69 -5.07 40.92
N PRO A 507 -11.77 -4.97 42.27
CA PRO A 507 -13.02 -5.12 43.03
C PRO A 507 -14.14 -4.13 42.68
N PHE A 508 -13.80 -3.02 42.02
CA PHE A 508 -14.71 -1.92 41.69
C PHE A 508 -14.73 -1.56 40.20
N PHE A 509 -14.26 -2.45 39.31
CA PHE A 509 -14.25 -2.14 37.87
C PHE A 509 -15.67 -2.08 37.27
N PRO A 510 -16.11 -0.94 36.69
CA PRO A 510 -17.51 -0.76 36.29
C PRO A 510 -17.99 -1.76 35.23
N GLN A 511 -19.19 -2.32 35.43
CA GLN A 511 -19.75 -3.35 34.53
C GLN A 511 -19.86 -2.88 33.06
N ALA A 512 -20.23 -1.62 32.83
CA ALA A 512 -20.26 -1.05 31.47
C ALA A 512 -18.90 -1.09 30.75
N MET A 513 -17.78 -1.02 31.50
CA MET A 513 -16.42 -1.08 30.95
C MET A 513 -15.94 -2.53 30.70
N GLN A 514 -16.68 -3.54 31.18
CA GLN A 514 -16.39 -4.95 30.92
C GLN A 514 -16.93 -5.41 29.54
N MET A 515 -17.89 -4.65 28.98
CA MET A 515 -18.60 -4.94 27.74
C MET A 515 -17.70 -4.87 26.48
N PRO A 516 -17.93 -5.71 25.45
CA PRO A 516 -17.17 -5.66 24.19
C PRO A 516 -17.21 -4.30 23.49
N ALA A 517 -18.34 -3.57 23.57
CA ALA A 517 -18.47 -2.23 23.01
C ALA A 517 -17.47 -1.23 23.62
N TRP A 518 -17.19 -1.34 24.94
CA TRP A 518 -16.15 -0.54 25.59
C TRP A 518 -14.76 -0.89 25.05
N ARG A 519 -14.47 -2.17 24.83
CA ARG A 519 -13.19 -2.63 24.25
C ARG A 519 -13.00 -2.12 22.82
N HIS A 520 -14.03 -2.15 21.98
CA HIS A 520 -14.00 -1.53 20.66
C HIS A 520 -13.80 -0.01 20.73
N LYS A 521 -14.43 0.67 21.70
CA LYS A 521 -14.16 2.10 21.98
C LYS A 521 -12.70 2.33 22.44
N GLN A 522 -12.08 1.39 23.15
CA GLN A 522 -10.65 1.45 23.49
C GLN A 522 -9.78 1.27 22.24
N VAL A 523 -10.12 0.35 21.33
CA VAL A 523 -9.47 0.25 19.99
C VAL A 523 -9.61 1.55 19.20
N HIS A 524 -10.80 2.18 19.19
CA HIS A 524 -11.01 3.50 18.58
C HIS A 524 -10.14 4.59 19.21
N THR A 525 -10.08 4.62 20.54
CA THR A 525 -9.22 5.54 21.33
C THR A 525 -7.75 5.39 20.92
N GLN A 526 -7.27 4.15 20.79
CA GLN A 526 -5.91 3.85 20.34
C GLN A 526 -5.67 4.29 18.89
N LEU A 527 -6.60 4.00 17.96
CA LEU A 527 -6.50 4.39 16.56
C LEU A 527 -6.47 5.92 16.37
N ALA A 528 -7.35 6.64 17.06
CA ALA A 528 -7.44 8.09 16.98
C ALA A 528 -6.16 8.76 17.51
N SER A 529 -5.71 8.35 18.70
CA SER A 529 -4.49 8.90 19.30
C SER A 529 -3.23 8.52 18.52
N TRP A 530 -3.17 7.33 17.92
CA TRP A 530 -2.11 6.95 16.99
C TRP A 530 -2.11 7.82 15.72
N ALA A 531 -3.28 8.14 15.17
CA ALA A 531 -3.39 9.03 14.01
C ALA A 531 -2.93 10.47 14.33
N GLU A 532 -3.26 11.00 15.52
CA GLU A 532 -2.75 12.29 16.02
C GLU A 532 -1.22 12.25 16.19
N LEU A 533 -0.68 11.22 16.85
CA LEU A 533 0.77 11.02 17.00
C LEU A 533 1.50 10.95 15.65
N ARG A 534 0.90 10.29 14.65
CA ARG A 534 1.42 10.20 13.27
C ARG A 534 1.30 11.50 12.47
N HIS A 535 0.29 12.32 12.77
CA HIS A 535 0.17 13.66 12.22
C HIS A 535 1.26 14.59 12.79
N ASP A 536 1.42 14.60 14.12
CA ASP A 536 2.33 15.52 14.80
C ASP A 536 3.80 15.20 14.50
N THR A 537 4.12 13.95 14.21
CA THR A 537 5.48 13.50 13.84
C THR A 537 5.71 13.27 12.33
N ILE A 538 4.75 13.66 11.47
CA ILE A 538 4.71 13.31 10.03
C ILE A 538 5.98 13.64 9.24
N LEU A 539 6.72 14.67 9.65
CA LEU A 539 7.97 15.11 9.03
C LEU A 539 9.17 14.20 9.40
N PHE A 540 9.18 13.68 10.63
CA PHE A 540 10.28 12.89 11.18
C PHE A 540 10.06 11.38 11.05
N ALA A 541 8.83 10.91 11.20
CA ALA A 541 8.48 9.49 11.13
C ALA A 541 8.66 8.96 9.71
N LYS A 542 9.44 7.88 9.55
CA LYS A 542 9.65 7.24 8.24
C LYS A 542 8.34 6.61 7.76
N GLN A 543 7.86 7.06 6.61
CA GLN A 543 6.62 6.55 6.01
C GLN A 543 6.88 5.20 5.34
N SER A 544 6.01 4.21 5.55
CA SER A 544 6.05 2.94 4.83
C SER A 544 5.38 3.03 3.45
N TYR A 545 6.02 2.41 2.46
CA TYR A 545 5.57 2.29 1.07
C TYR A 545 5.46 0.81 0.71
N THR A 546 4.34 0.43 0.10
CA THR A 546 4.21 -0.92 -0.49
C THR A 546 5.02 -0.96 -1.79
N LYS A 547 5.78 -2.04 -2.03
CA LYS A 547 6.49 -2.23 -3.31
C LYS A 547 5.50 -2.32 -4.47
N ARG A 548 5.95 -2.01 -5.69
CA ARG A 548 5.10 -2.15 -6.88
C ARG A 548 5.09 -3.62 -7.35
N PRO A 549 3.92 -4.25 -7.54
CA PRO A 549 3.85 -5.60 -8.08
C PRO A 549 4.16 -5.62 -9.58
N GLU A 550 5.14 -6.44 -9.96
CA GLU A 550 5.41 -6.76 -11.37
C GLU A 550 4.37 -7.75 -11.93
N CYS A 551 4.03 -7.57 -13.20
CA CYS A 551 3.18 -8.48 -13.96
C CYS A 551 4.02 -9.24 -14.99
N ASP A 552 3.83 -10.55 -15.04
CA ASP A 552 4.43 -11.44 -16.02
C ASP A 552 3.46 -12.63 -16.20
N TYR A 553 3.43 -13.24 -17.37
CA TYR A 553 2.78 -14.54 -17.55
C TYR A 553 3.80 -15.61 -17.16
N PRO A 554 3.66 -16.28 -15.99
CA PRO A 554 4.68 -17.21 -15.51
C PRO A 554 4.83 -18.42 -16.44
N THR A 555 3.73 -18.79 -17.09
CA THR A 555 3.68 -19.66 -18.26
C THR A 555 2.46 -19.27 -19.10
N GLY A 556 2.35 -19.80 -20.32
CA GLY A 556 1.15 -19.71 -21.16
C GLY A 556 0.87 -21.08 -21.77
N TYR A 557 -0.41 -21.37 -22.01
CA TYR A 557 -0.86 -22.60 -22.66
C TYR A 557 -1.88 -22.22 -23.74
N VAL A 558 -1.75 -22.75 -24.95
CA VAL A 558 -2.72 -22.57 -26.03
C VAL A 558 -3.65 -23.77 -26.05
N GLU A 559 -4.94 -23.55 -26.30
CA GLU A 559 -5.86 -24.68 -26.37
C GLU A 559 -5.43 -25.66 -27.48
N PRO A 560 -5.43 -26.99 -27.25
CA PRO A 560 -4.83 -27.98 -28.15
C PRO A 560 -5.72 -28.30 -29.37
N TYR A 561 -6.17 -27.27 -30.08
CA TYR A 561 -7.02 -27.35 -31.26
C TYR A 561 -6.34 -26.71 -32.50
N PRO A 562 -5.19 -27.22 -32.95
CA PRO A 562 -4.44 -26.61 -34.05
C PRO A 562 -5.20 -26.57 -35.38
N GLU A 563 -6.14 -27.49 -35.60
CA GLU A 563 -7.03 -27.48 -36.77
C GLU A 563 -8.11 -26.38 -36.68
N PHE A 564 -8.54 -25.98 -35.48
CA PHE A 564 -9.40 -24.81 -35.29
C PHE A 564 -8.64 -23.53 -35.66
N PHE A 565 -7.43 -23.33 -35.13
CA PHE A 565 -6.60 -22.18 -35.49
C PHE A 565 -6.25 -22.14 -36.99
N SER A 566 -5.98 -23.29 -37.62
CA SER A 566 -5.80 -23.42 -39.08
C SER A 566 -7.07 -23.06 -39.87
N ARG A 567 -8.26 -23.40 -39.37
CA ARG A 567 -9.54 -23.00 -40.01
C ARG A 567 -9.84 -21.52 -39.82
N MET A 568 -9.53 -20.96 -38.66
CA MET A 568 -9.66 -19.52 -38.40
C MET A 568 -8.65 -18.70 -39.19
N GLN A 569 -7.41 -19.20 -39.37
CA GLN A 569 -6.43 -18.63 -40.30
C GLN A 569 -6.99 -18.61 -41.73
N ARG A 570 -7.50 -19.74 -42.23
CA ARG A 570 -8.14 -19.83 -43.56
C ARG A 570 -9.37 -18.93 -43.70
N LEU A 571 -10.12 -18.69 -42.62
CA LEU A 571 -11.21 -17.72 -42.59
C LEU A 571 -10.67 -16.30 -42.76
N ALA A 572 -9.65 -15.91 -42.00
CA ALA A 572 -9.02 -14.60 -42.12
C ALA A 572 -8.40 -14.37 -43.52
N GLU A 573 -7.73 -15.37 -44.07
CA GLU A 573 -7.22 -15.38 -45.46
C GLU A 573 -8.36 -15.30 -46.48
N GLY A 574 -9.46 -16.03 -46.26
CA GLY A 574 -10.67 -15.97 -47.07
C GLY A 574 -11.35 -14.60 -47.05
N VAL A 575 -11.34 -13.90 -45.90
CA VAL A 575 -11.80 -12.51 -45.79
C VAL A 575 -10.84 -11.57 -46.53
N VAL A 576 -9.52 -11.76 -46.46
CA VAL A 576 -8.55 -11.00 -47.29
C VAL A 576 -8.82 -11.21 -48.78
N ALA A 577 -9.09 -12.44 -49.22
CA ALA A 577 -9.43 -12.75 -50.60
C ALA A 577 -10.75 -12.09 -51.02
N ALA A 578 -11.83 -12.26 -50.24
CA ALA A 578 -13.13 -11.67 -50.50
C ALA A 578 -13.09 -10.13 -50.54
N LEU A 579 -12.33 -9.48 -49.64
CA LEU A 579 -12.10 -8.03 -49.68
C LEU A 579 -11.30 -7.61 -50.93
N THR A 580 -10.33 -8.41 -51.35
CA THR A 580 -9.52 -8.14 -52.56
C THR A 580 -10.34 -8.28 -53.84
N ASP A 581 -11.22 -9.28 -53.91
CA ASP A 581 -12.10 -9.49 -55.06
C ASP A 581 -13.27 -8.48 -55.07
N LEU A 582 -13.79 -8.08 -53.90
CA LEU A 582 -14.78 -7.00 -53.80
C LEU A 582 -14.21 -5.67 -54.31
N GLU A 583 -12.99 -5.29 -53.90
CA GLU A 583 -12.30 -4.08 -54.39
C GLU A 583 -11.99 -4.12 -55.90
N ARG A 584 -11.81 -5.31 -56.48
CA ARG A 584 -11.64 -5.49 -57.93
C ARG A 584 -12.95 -5.41 -58.69
N SER A 585 -14.06 -5.73 -58.03
CA SER A 585 -15.40 -5.81 -58.64
C SER A 585 -16.13 -4.47 -58.58
N GLU A 586 -16.00 -3.73 -57.47
CA GLU A 586 -16.74 -2.50 -57.18
C GLU A 586 -15.82 -1.44 -56.54
N PRO A 587 -15.83 -0.18 -57.00
CA PRO A 587 -15.04 0.89 -56.40
C PRO A 587 -15.61 1.28 -55.03
N LEU A 588 -14.93 0.87 -53.96
CA LEU A 588 -15.37 1.10 -52.58
C LEU A 588 -15.36 2.60 -52.20
N PRO A 589 -16.31 3.08 -51.37
CA PRO A 589 -16.36 4.48 -50.92
C PRO A 589 -15.10 4.90 -50.17
N ALA A 590 -14.69 6.17 -50.30
CA ALA A 590 -13.51 6.71 -49.60
C ALA A 590 -13.60 6.67 -48.06
N ALA A 591 -14.81 6.53 -47.50
CA ALA A 591 -15.05 6.34 -46.06
C ALA A 591 -14.94 4.87 -45.61
N TYR A 592 -14.77 3.92 -46.53
CA TYR A 592 -14.61 2.50 -46.22
C TYR A 592 -13.20 2.23 -45.66
N PRO A 593 -13.05 1.56 -44.50
CA PRO A 593 -11.75 1.28 -43.89
C PRO A 593 -10.95 0.15 -44.59
N GLY A 594 -11.16 -0.06 -45.90
CA GLY A 594 -10.47 -1.08 -46.70
C GLY A 594 -8.93 -1.03 -46.62
N PRO A 595 -8.29 0.16 -46.60
CA PRO A 595 -6.85 0.28 -46.42
C PRO A 595 -6.32 -0.26 -45.08
N SER A 596 -7.15 -0.31 -44.02
CA SER A 596 -6.77 -0.83 -42.70
C SER A 596 -7.31 -2.25 -42.43
N ALA A 597 -8.42 -2.64 -43.05
CA ALA A 597 -9.04 -3.96 -42.91
C ALA A 597 -8.15 -5.11 -43.43
N ARG A 598 -7.60 -5.02 -44.65
CA ARG A 598 -6.73 -6.09 -45.18
C ARG A 598 -5.43 -6.27 -44.38
N PRO A 599 -4.69 -5.21 -43.98
CA PRO A 599 -3.55 -5.37 -43.08
C PRO A 599 -3.92 -5.99 -41.72
N TYR A 600 -5.11 -5.67 -41.19
CA TYR A 600 -5.65 -6.29 -39.96
C TYR A 600 -5.88 -7.80 -40.14
N TRP A 601 -6.64 -8.23 -41.14
CA TRP A 601 -6.93 -9.65 -41.37
C TRP A 601 -5.66 -10.46 -41.68
N ASN A 602 -4.67 -9.87 -42.36
CA ASN A 602 -3.34 -10.47 -42.55
C ASN A 602 -2.53 -10.61 -41.24
N ARG A 603 -2.67 -9.69 -40.28
CA ARG A 603 -2.07 -9.85 -38.93
C ARG A 603 -2.80 -10.94 -38.16
N ALA A 604 -4.14 -10.93 -38.17
CA ALA A 604 -4.96 -11.96 -37.52
C ALA A 604 -4.61 -13.37 -38.03
N ALA A 605 -4.49 -13.57 -39.35
CA ALA A 605 -4.07 -14.85 -39.94
C ALA A 605 -2.71 -15.34 -39.41
N LYS A 606 -1.71 -14.44 -39.30
CA LYS A 606 -0.37 -14.79 -38.76
C LYS A 606 -0.39 -15.11 -37.27
N THR A 607 -1.17 -14.37 -36.48
CA THR A 607 -1.36 -14.66 -35.05
C THR A 607 -2.04 -16.02 -34.85
N LEU A 608 -3.08 -16.32 -35.64
CA LEU A 608 -3.77 -17.60 -35.62
C LEU A 608 -2.87 -18.75 -36.08
N GLN A 609 -2.03 -18.54 -37.10
CA GLN A 609 -1.00 -19.51 -37.50
C GLN A 609 -0.05 -19.83 -36.33
N LYS A 610 0.50 -18.81 -35.66
CA LYS A 610 1.42 -18.98 -34.52
C LYS A 610 0.75 -19.69 -33.34
N LEU A 611 -0.52 -19.40 -33.04
CA LEU A 611 -1.30 -20.14 -32.04
C LEU A 611 -1.50 -21.61 -32.44
N GLY A 612 -1.79 -21.88 -33.72
CA GLY A 612 -1.88 -23.25 -34.25
C GLY A 612 -0.55 -24.01 -34.24
N ASP A 613 0.58 -23.31 -34.37
CA ASP A 613 1.92 -23.90 -34.25
C ASP A 613 2.26 -24.25 -32.79
N LEU A 614 1.91 -23.38 -31.83
CA LEU A 614 2.07 -23.62 -30.39
C LEU A 614 1.21 -24.80 -29.92
N ALA A 615 -0.07 -24.83 -30.32
CA ALA A 615 -0.98 -25.95 -30.02
C ALA A 615 -0.49 -27.29 -30.59
N ARG A 616 0.27 -27.29 -31.71
CA ARG A 616 0.94 -28.51 -32.23
C ARG A 616 2.16 -28.92 -31.42
N LYS A 617 2.89 -27.98 -30.82
CA LYS A 617 4.02 -28.29 -29.92
C LYS A 617 3.54 -28.87 -28.60
N GLU A 618 2.50 -28.28 -28.02
CA GLU A 618 1.87 -28.77 -26.78
C GLU A 618 1.32 -30.19 -26.93
N LEU A 619 0.64 -30.48 -28.04
CA LEU A 619 0.17 -31.83 -28.36
C LEU A 619 1.28 -32.87 -28.58
N ARG A 620 2.52 -32.45 -28.80
CA ARG A 620 3.68 -33.34 -28.96
C ARG A 620 4.59 -33.40 -27.72
N GLY A 621 4.26 -32.64 -26.67
CA GLY A 621 5.16 -32.43 -25.54
C GLY A 621 6.48 -31.72 -25.92
N GLU A 622 6.54 -31.03 -27.05
CA GLU A 622 7.72 -30.25 -27.46
C GLU A 622 7.86 -29.02 -26.54
N GLU A 623 9.03 -28.84 -25.93
CA GLU A 623 9.30 -27.62 -25.17
C GLU A 623 9.17 -26.38 -26.06
N PHE A 624 8.48 -25.37 -25.56
CA PHE A 624 8.46 -24.05 -26.15
C PHE A 624 9.86 -23.45 -26.22
N THR A 625 10.17 -22.77 -27.33
CA THR A 625 11.38 -21.96 -27.45
C THR A 625 11.22 -20.65 -26.69
N ASP A 626 12.31 -19.87 -26.54
CA ASP A 626 12.22 -18.54 -25.94
C ASP A 626 11.37 -17.55 -26.78
N ASP A 627 11.30 -17.75 -28.10
CA ASP A 627 10.39 -17.00 -28.97
C ASP A 627 8.92 -17.38 -28.77
N ASP A 628 8.64 -18.66 -28.49
CA ASP A 628 7.30 -19.15 -28.16
C ASP A 628 6.86 -18.60 -26.79
N ARG A 629 7.70 -18.73 -25.76
CA ARG A 629 7.48 -18.13 -24.42
C ARG A 629 7.32 -16.61 -24.51
N GLY A 630 8.17 -15.95 -25.30
CA GLY A 630 8.13 -14.50 -25.51
C GLY A 630 6.87 -14.05 -26.23
N PHE A 631 6.35 -14.83 -27.20
CA PHE A 631 5.07 -14.55 -27.86
C PHE A 631 3.90 -14.63 -26.86
N LEU A 632 3.84 -15.69 -26.05
CA LEU A 632 2.79 -15.88 -25.04
C LEU A 632 2.81 -14.79 -23.97
N LYS A 633 3.99 -14.39 -23.50
CA LYS A 633 4.12 -13.26 -22.55
C LYS A 633 3.61 -11.93 -23.10
N ARG A 634 3.57 -11.74 -24.42
CA ARG A 634 3.12 -10.50 -25.08
C ARG A 634 1.64 -10.49 -25.48
N THR A 635 0.80 -11.30 -24.83
CA THR A 635 -0.63 -11.42 -25.15
C THR A 635 -1.36 -10.08 -25.03
N ILE A 636 -1.26 -9.41 -23.87
CA ILE A 636 -1.95 -8.13 -23.60
C ILE A 636 -1.01 -6.90 -23.71
N GLU A 637 0.31 -7.08 -23.56
CA GLU A 637 1.27 -5.96 -23.54
C GLU A 637 2.62 -6.35 -24.19
N ILE A 638 3.21 -5.46 -25.00
CA ILE A 638 4.57 -5.65 -25.55
C ILE A 638 5.57 -4.93 -24.64
N HIS A 639 6.30 -5.68 -23.83
CA HIS A 639 7.47 -5.16 -23.11
C HIS A 639 8.56 -4.73 -24.10
N ARG A 640 8.72 -3.42 -24.35
CA ARG A 640 9.90 -2.88 -25.03
C ARG A 640 11.03 -2.71 -24.03
N ARG A 641 12.28 -2.97 -24.45
CA ARG A 641 13.47 -2.65 -23.64
C ARG A 641 13.48 -1.15 -23.31
N GLY A 642 13.31 -0.81 -22.04
CA GLY A 642 13.28 0.57 -21.54
C GLY A 642 11.89 1.13 -21.23
N GLU A 643 10.82 0.39 -21.55
CA GLU A 643 9.48 0.61 -20.99
C GLU A 643 9.28 -0.32 -19.76
N PRO A 644 8.33 -0.02 -18.85
CA PRO A 644 8.48 -0.40 -17.45
C PRO A 644 7.42 -1.36 -16.89
N ASP A 645 7.89 -2.39 -16.17
CA ASP A 645 7.08 -3.54 -15.73
C ASP A 645 6.22 -3.27 -14.48
N GLY A 646 4.89 -3.27 -14.59
CA GLY A 646 4.04 -3.17 -13.40
C GLY A 646 2.54 -3.37 -13.61
N CYS A 647 1.95 -4.24 -12.80
CA CYS A 647 0.50 -4.46 -12.79
C CYS A 647 -0.27 -3.18 -12.44
N GLY A 648 -1.28 -2.82 -13.25
CA GLY A 648 -2.31 -1.86 -12.85
C GLY A 648 -1.90 -0.38 -12.85
N GLY A 649 -0.89 0.00 -13.63
CA GLY A 649 -0.71 1.42 -13.97
C GLY A 649 -1.94 1.94 -14.73
N ARG A 650 -2.35 3.19 -14.51
CA ARG A 650 -3.22 3.88 -15.48
C ARG A 650 -2.48 3.87 -16.81
N LEU A 651 -3.00 3.17 -17.80
CA LEU A 651 -2.58 3.28 -19.19
C LEU A 651 -2.60 4.77 -19.54
N ARG A 652 -1.43 5.39 -19.71
CA ARG A 652 -1.36 6.71 -20.32
C ARG A 652 -1.70 6.49 -21.79
N ASN A 653 -2.99 6.71 -22.11
CA ASN A 653 -3.63 6.61 -23.43
C ASN A 653 -4.24 5.24 -23.80
N ASP A 654 -4.93 4.54 -22.89
CA ASP A 654 -6.00 3.53 -23.15
C ASP A 654 -5.73 2.38 -24.17
N ILE A 655 -4.48 2.20 -24.58
CA ILE A 655 -4.03 1.30 -25.64
C ILE A 655 -3.22 0.17 -24.99
N PHE A 656 -3.81 -1.03 -24.95
CA PHE A 656 -3.05 -2.27 -24.77
C PHE A 656 -2.18 -2.50 -26.00
N THR A 657 -0.91 -2.88 -25.80
CA THR A 657 0.08 -2.98 -26.89
C THR A 657 0.36 -4.42 -27.34
N GLY A 658 -0.19 -5.42 -26.64
CA GLY A 658 -0.02 -6.85 -26.95
C GLY A 658 -0.73 -7.32 -28.21
N TRP A 659 -0.35 -8.50 -28.70
CA TRP A 659 -0.88 -9.04 -29.96
C TRP A 659 -2.39 -9.34 -29.93
N TYR A 660 -3.01 -9.40 -28.74
CA TYR A 660 -4.47 -9.54 -28.62
C TYR A 660 -5.20 -8.23 -28.99
N ALA A 661 -4.62 -7.06 -28.70
CA ALA A 661 -5.20 -5.78 -29.11
C ALA A 661 -5.18 -5.60 -30.63
N ASP A 662 -4.18 -6.18 -31.31
CA ASP A 662 -4.11 -6.29 -32.77
C ASP A 662 -5.21 -7.15 -33.40
N LEU A 663 -5.95 -7.95 -32.60
CA LEU A 663 -7.12 -8.74 -33.03
C LEU A 663 -8.45 -7.97 -32.91
N LEU A 664 -8.44 -6.70 -32.50
CA LEU A 664 -9.64 -5.85 -32.42
C LEU A 664 -9.70 -4.82 -33.56
N PHE A 665 -10.88 -4.60 -34.14
CA PHE A 665 -11.11 -3.68 -35.26
C PHE A 665 -12.32 -2.77 -35.02
N PRO A 666 -12.19 -1.43 -35.12
CA PRO A 666 -10.94 -0.67 -35.29
C PRO A 666 -10.08 -0.69 -34.01
N HIS A 667 -8.78 -0.47 -34.17
CA HIS A 667 -7.84 -0.44 -33.05
C HIS A 667 -8.03 0.83 -32.19
N ALA A 668 -8.43 0.64 -30.93
CA ALA A 668 -8.53 1.61 -29.84
C ALA A 668 -9.60 2.73 -29.92
N SER A 669 -10.81 2.45 -29.41
CA SER A 669 -11.56 3.36 -28.49
C SER A 669 -12.83 2.68 -27.94
N GLY A 670 -13.10 2.80 -26.62
CA GLY A 670 -14.44 2.51 -26.06
C GLY A 670 -14.54 1.75 -24.72
N TRP A 671 -13.54 0.98 -24.32
CA TRP A 671 -13.69 -0.09 -23.31
C TRP A 671 -13.75 0.34 -21.81
N MET A 672 -13.64 1.63 -21.48
CA MET A 672 -13.58 2.13 -20.09
C MET A 672 -14.78 2.98 -19.63
N LYS A 673 -15.85 3.10 -20.43
CA LYS A 673 -17.10 3.64 -19.89
C LYS A 673 -17.75 2.59 -18.98
N ALA A 674 -18.17 3.01 -17.79
CA ALA A 674 -19.16 2.27 -17.03
C ALA A 674 -20.51 2.45 -17.75
N SER A 675 -20.86 1.51 -18.62
CA SER A 675 -22.23 1.35 -19.11
C SER A 675 -23.00 0.57 -18.06
N PRO A 676 -24.12 1.09 -17.52
CA PRO A 676 -25.13 0.28 -16.87
C PRO A 676 -25.56 -0.80 -17.86
N ALA A 677 -25.08 -2.02 -17.64
CA ALA A 677 -25.25 -3.10 -18.60
C ALA A 677 -26.55 -3.86 -18.32
N VAL A 678 -27.30 -4.11 -19.39
CA VAL A 678 -28.46 -5.01 -19.39
C VAL A 678 -28.22 -6.11 -20.41
N ALA A 679 -28.54 -7.34 -20.05
CA ALA A 679 -28.43 -8.47 -20.95
C ALA A 679 -29.67 -9.35 -20.86
N ASP A 680 -30.27 -9.69 -22.01
CA ASP A 680 -31.24 -10.78 -22.06
C ASP A 680 -30.50 -12.13 -21.93
N VAL A 681 -30.49 -12.66 -20.72
CA VAL A 681 -29.74 -13.89 -20.39
C VAL A 681 -30.54 -15.15 -20.68
N HIS A 682 -31.86 -15.04 -20.91
CA HIS A 682 -32.71 -16.16 -21.31
C HIS A 682 -33.98 -15.68 -22.03
N THR A 683 -34.27 -16.19 -23.23
CA THR A 683 -35.49 -15.88 -23.99
C THR A 683 -36.45 -17.07 -24.02
N ALA A 684 -37.68 -16.87 -23.56
CA ALA A 684 -38.78 -17.84 -23.54
C ALA A 684 -40.07 -17.17 -24.09
N PRO A 685 -40.26 -17.14 -25.43
CA PRO A 685 -41.27 -16.30 -26.06
C PRO A 685 -42.69 -16.52 -25.50
N PRO A 686 -43.46 -15.45 -25.21
CA PRO A 686 -43.23 -14.06 -25.60
C PRO A 686 -42.37 -13.22 -24.63
N ALA A 687 -41.73 -13.82 -23.63
CA ALA A 687 -40.97 -13.11 -22.59
C ALA A 687 -39.47 -13.47 -22.59
N MET A 688 -38.69 -12.73 -21.79
CA MET A 688 -37.26 -13.00 -21.55
C MET A 688 -36.83 -12.43 -20.20
N LEU A 689 -35.76 -13.01 -19.64
CA LEU A 689 -35.11 -12.59 -18.40
C LEU A 689 -33.96 -11.62 -18.72
N GLU A 690 -33.97 -10.45 -18.09
CA GLU A 690 -32.89 -9.47 -18.10
C GLU A 690 -32.31 -9.26 -16.69
N VAL A 691 -31.00 -9.02 -16.63
CA VAL A 691 -30.25 -8.71 -15.38
C VAL A 691 -29.43 -7.44 -15.57
N GLY A 692 -29.22 -6.68 -14.49
CA GLY A 692 -28.44 -5.43 -14.53
C GLY A 692 -28.03 -4.88 -13.15
N VAL A 693 -27.21 -3.82 -13.17
CA VAL A 693 -26.58 -3.23 -11.96
C VAL A 693 -26.81 -1.71 -11.94
N GLY A 694 -27.07 -1.14 -10.75
CA GLY A 694 -27.44 0.27 -10.53
C GLY A 694 -26.58 1.00 -9.47
N ASP A 695 -27.16 2.03 -8.84
CA ASP A 695 -26.50 2.98 -7.92
C ASP A 695 -26.28 2.44 -6.47
N VAL A 696 -25.95 3.33 -5.50
CA VAL A 696 -25.44 3.03 -4.13
C VAL A 696 -26.24 3.75 -3.03
N HIS A 697 -26.59 3.08 -1.93
CA HIS A 697 -27.55 3.47 -0.86
C HIS A 697 -26.96 3.55 0.58
N LEU A 698 -27.78 3.81 1.62
CA LEU A 698 -27.44 4.02 3.06
C LEU A 698 -28.18 3.07 4.05
N ALA A 699 -27.78 3.01 5.34
CA ALA A 699 -28.30 2.15 6.41
C ALA A 699 -28.13 2.70 7.88
N VAL A 700 -28.74 2.09 8.92
CA VAL A 700 -28.86 2.48 10.38
C VAL A 700 -28.78 1.24 11.28
N ILE A 701 -28.37 1.31 12.55
CA ILE A 701 -28.29 0.15 13.50
C ILE A 701 -28.73 0.49 14.94
N ALA A 702 -29.11 -0.50 15.76
CA ALA A 702 -29.50 -0.43 17.17
C ALA A 702 -28.57 -1.30 18.02
N ILE A 703 -28.23 -0.85 19.23
CA ILE A 703 -27.23 -1.50 20.09
C ILE A 703 -27.69 -1.50 21.55
N ASP A 704 -27.64 -2.66 22.20
CA ASP A 704 -27.86 -2.84 23.64
C ASP A 704 -26.54 -2.61 24.40
N ASN A 705 -26.53 -1.64 25.33
CA ASN A 705 -25.36 -1.28 26.13
C ASN A 705 -25.47 -1.82 27.58
N GLY A 706 -26.43 -2.70 27.88
CA GLY A 706 -26.57 -3.42 29.15
C GLY A 706 -27.53 -2.76 30.13
N THR A 707 -27.26 -1.53 30.59
CA THR A 707 -28.16 -0.77 31.47
C THR A 707 -29.18 0.10 30.71
N ASP A 708 -28.96 0.32 29.42
CA ASP A 708 -29.79 1.04 28.47
C ASP A 708 -29.42 0.71 27.01
N ARG A 709 -30.26 1.09 26.03
CA ARG A 709 -30.27 0.62 24.62
C ARG A 709 -30.43 1.83 23.64
N MET A 710 -29.72 1.90 22.49
CA MET A 710 -29.54 3.10 21.60
C MET A 710 -29.32 2.81 20.06
N ALA A 711 -28.98 3.78 19.17
CA ALA A 711 -28.96 3.66 17.65
C ALA A 711 -27.90 4.51 16.79
N TYR A 712 -27.45 4.08 15.56
CA TYR A 712 -26.29 4.57 14.68
C TYR A 712 -26.42 4.34 13.09
N VAL A 713 -25.42 4.54 12.15
CA VAL A 713 -25.56 4.72 10.61
C VAL A 713 -24.42 4.19 9.62
N GLY A 714 -24.67 3.83 8.30
CA GLY A 714 -23.65 3.60 7.17
C GLY A 714 -24.08 2.97 5.75
N PRO A 715 -23.30 2.95 4.61
CA PRO A 715 -23.74 2.64 3.17
C PRO A 715 -23.58 1.23 2.48
N ILE A 716 -24.30 0.97 1.34
CA ILE A 716 -24.46 -0.32 0.57
C ILE A 716 -24.72 -0.23 -0.99
N TYR A 717 -24.63 -1.33 -1.77
CA TYR A 717 -24.85 -1.43 -3.26
C TYR A 717 -26.29 -1.85 -3.72
N THR A 718 -26.60 -1.77 -5.03
CA THR A 718 -27.87 -2.26 -5.66
C THR A 718 -27.70 -3.27 -6.81
N TYR A 719 -28.77 -4.03 -7.13
CA TYR A 719 -28.85 -5.11 -8.15
C TYR A 719 -30.28 -5.24 -8.70
N HIS A 720 -30.43 -5.54 -10.00
CA HIS A 720 -31.70 -5.64 -10.73
C HIS A 720 -31.80 -6.95 -11.52
N GLU A 721 -32.99 -7.55 -11.53
CA GLU A 721 -33.31 -8.79 -12.24
C GLU A 721 -34.82 -8.81 -12.50
N PHE A 722 -35.23 -8.95 -13.76
CA PHE A 722 -36.62 -8.77 -14.17
C PHE A 722 -36.97 -9.50 -15.47
N ILE A 723 -38.24 -9.84 -15.64
CA ILE A 723 -38.77 -10.48 -16.85
C ILE A 723 -39.60 -9.45 -17.61
N GLN A 724 -39.35 -9.31 -18.91
CA GLN A 724 -40.13 -8.41 -19.79
C GLN A 724 -40.44 -9.05 -21.16
N PRO A 725 -41.40 -8.51 -21.94
CA PRO A 725 -41.71 -9.02 -23.27
C PRO A 725 -40.51 -8.94 -24.22
N VAL A 726 -40.37 -9.91 -25.13
CA VAL A 726 -39.33 -9.93 -26.18
C VAL A 726 -39.39 -8.68 -27.06
N SER A 727 -40.57 -8.07 -27.22
CA SER A 727 -40.79 -6.81 -27.95
C SER A 727 -40.33 -5.54 -27.22
N ALA A 728 -39.86 -5.65 -25.97
CA ALA A 728 -39.48 -4.52 -25.11
C ALA A 728 -37.98 -4.51 -24.73
N ARG A 729 -37.19 -5.36 -25.40
CA ARG A 729 -35.75 -5.60 -25.15
C ARG A 729 -34.96 -4.31 -25.01
N LEU A 730 -34.23 -4.21 -23.91
CA LEU A 730 -33.46 -3.01 -23.59
C LEU A 730 -32.08 -3.03 -24.24
N THR A 731 -31.67 -1.86 -24.70
CA THR A 731 -30.24 -1.50 -24.85
C THR A 731 -29.68 -0.96 -23.53
N ASP A 732 -28.35 -0.93 -23.39
CA ASP A 732 -27.67 -0.37 -22.21
C ASP A 732 -28.06 1.10 -21.98
N GLU A 733 -28.22 1.89 -23.06
CA GLU A 733 -28.65 3.28 -22.98
C GLU A 733 -30.10 3.44 -22.48
N GLU A 734 -30.99 2.53 -22.89
CA GLU A 734 -32.38 2.52 -22.41
C GLU A 734 -32.48 2.03 -20.97
N PHE A 735 -31.63 1.09 -20.55
CA PHE A 735 -31.53 0.66 -19.15
C PHE A 735 -30.97 1.77 -18.25
N GLU A 736 -29.89 2.45 -18.67
CA GLU A 736 -29.38 3.64 -17.97
C GLU A 736 -30.45 4.74 -17.87
N SER A 737 -31.25 4.95 -18.92
CA SER A 737 -32.35 5.90 -18.91
C SER A 737 -33.47 5.48 -17.94
N ARG A 738 -33.88 4.20 -17.95
CA ARG A 738 -34.91 3.65 -17.04
C ARG A 738 -34.49 3.72 -15.58
N LEU A 739 -33.23 3.46 -15.24
CA LEU A 739 -32.69 3.58 -13.87
C LEU A 739 -32.89 4.98 -13.27
N ARG A 740 -32.99 6.03 -14.11
CA ARG A 740 -33.19 7.43 -13.71
C ARG A 740 -34.66 7.89 -13.84
N SER A 741 -35.58 6.99 -14.16
CA SER A 741 -37.00 7.30 -14.40
C SER A 741 -37.86 7.21 -13.14
N LEU A 742 -39.15 7.54 -13.25
CA LEU A 742 -40.11 7.42 -12.13
C LEU A 742 -40.45 5.96 -11.77
N GLU A 743 -40.19 5.01 -12.68
CA GLU A 743 -40.41 3.58 -12.48
C GLU A 743 -39.13 2.81 -12.89
N PRO A 744 -38.10 2.76 -12.01
CA PRO A 744 -36.86 2.04 -12.31
C PRO A 744 -37.11 0.52 -12.42
N PRO A 745 -36.27 -0.22 -13.17
CA PRO A 745 -36.45 -1.67 -13.35
C PRO A 745 -36.46 -2.42 -12.01
N SER A 746 -37.33 -3.43 -11.87
CA SER A 746 -37.54 -4.07 -10.58
C SER A 746 -36.27 -4.74 -10.04
N ARG A 747 -36.06 -4.58 -8.72
CA ARG A 747 -35.04 -5.30 -7.95
C ARG A 747 -35.66 -6.57 -7.35
N PRO A 748 -34.90 -7.64 -7.11
CA PRO A 748 -35.44 -8.85 -6.49
C PRO A 748 -36.12 -8.59 -5.14
N ASP A 749 -37.25 -9.25 -4.88
CA ASP A 749 -38.06 -9.00 -3.68
C ASP A 749 -37.31 -9.22 -2.36
N TRP A 750 -36.28 -10.08 -2.34
CA TRP A 750 -35.46 -10.31 -1.15
C TRP A 750 -34.65 -9.08 -0.70
N VAL A 751 -34.46 -8.06 -1.56
CA VAL A 751 -33.85 -6.78 -1.19
C VAL A 751 -34.67 -6.05 -0.12
N ARG A 752 -36.00 -6.23 -0.11
CA ARG A 752 -36.91 -5.62 0.87
C ARG A 752 -36.67 -6.10 2.32
N SER A 753 -35.84 -7.12 2.51
CA SER A 753 -35.43 -7.61 3.84
C SER A 753 -34.59 -6.60 4.64
N PHE A 754 -33.99 -5.60 4.00
CA PHE A 754 -33.23 -4.53 4.67
C PHE A 754 -33.44 -3.12 4.08
N GLU A 755 -34.21 -2.99 3.00
CA GLU A 755 -34.50 -1.73 2.30
C GLU A 755 -36.01 -1.66 1.97
N PRO A 756 -36.85 -1.11 2.86
CA PRO A 756 -38.31 -1.33 2.85
C PRO A 756 -39.13 -0.26 2.11
#